data_AF-A0A445DP30-F1
#
_entry.id   AF-A0A445DP30-F1
#
_cell.length_a   1.000
_cell.length_b   1.000
_cell.length_c   1.000
_cell.angle_alpha   90.00
_cell.angle_beta   90.00
_cell.angle_gamma   90.00
#
_symmetry.space_group_name_H-M   'P 1'
#
loop_
_entity.id
_entity.type
_entity.pdbx_description
1 polymer ?
#
loop_
_entity_poly.entity_id
_entity_poly.type
_entity_poly.pdbx_seq_one_letter_code
_entity_poly.pdbx_strand_id
1 'polypeptide(L)'
;MSPNPSIDQPPPTPTTSCAPDSLFHHHLSCPSSPCPIPLPLHLCPFLLPSSFVLFPFHSSSAPASITAAQPCLRQPPSTPAKLLEASTTMATFTFSMSLSSFRSFVPIWHHRAPNHWSLGLFDVTERMRLPPPLKCSAAEPDQETKVPATSSGSGEWTHKLTAWIAGIGFLETSYLTYLKLIGSEAFCPIGGSPCGDILNSDYALIFGVPLPLVGMVAYGLVAALGLQLATKKMLPFGIGSLYANVLDTEAFWQDQLRMFDSYWRERAEVAREENEKAYFPDPFAISGNFTSAISWDILGKNGGRRMLKGKNKGAPCVASNPIDRCWRCDPHWADNRQKLANCVMGFGRNTYGGKGGKYYVVTDPSDDDLLAPKPGTLRHAVTRTEPLWIIFSRSMVITLQQELIMAGNKTIDGRGFDVHIAHGAGITIQFIKNVIIHGIKVYNIVVKDGGMIRDSEKHYGFRTKSDGDGISIFGSSNIWIDHVSMRNCSDGLIDAIMGSTAITISNGHYTDHNEVMLFGASDSYTGDKIMQITLAFNHYGKRCVQRMPRARYGFVHIVNNDYTHWEMYAIGGSKNPTLISEGNRFIAPPNRFAKEITKREYTEEKIWKDWQWRSINDEYLNGAFFIQSGPELKNRPFSTKDMITAKPGTYVGQLTRYAGVLPCRIGHPC
;
A
#
# COMPACT_ATOMS: atom_id res chain seq x y z
N MET A 1 61.66 4.14 46.76
CA MET A 1 61.33 3.29 47.93
C MET A 1 60.77 1.97 47.41
N SER A 2 61.10 0.86 48.07
CA SER A 2 60.64 -0.51 47.80
C SER A 2 59.49 -0.88 48.77
N PRO A 3 58.88 -2.09 48.79
CA PRO A 3 59.19 -3.31 48.03
C PRO A 3 57.98 -4.13 47.47
N ASN A 4 58.34 -5.27 46.87
CA ASN A 4 57.54 -6.41 46.36
C ASN A 4 56.72 -7.16 47.45
N PRO A 5 55.69 -7.98 47.10
CA PRO A 5 55.87 -9.39 46.64
C PRO A 5 54.84 -9.93 45.59
N SER A 6 54.87 -11.19 45.10
CA SER A 6 55.93 -12.01 44.43
C SER A 6 55.45 -13.46 44.11
N ILE A 7 55.96 -14.09 43.02
CA ILE A 7 56.17 -15.57 42.84
C ILE A 7 54.87 -16.43 42.58
N ASP A 8 54.80 -17.49 41.75
CA ASP A 8 55.78 -18.31 40.98
C ASP A 8 55.28 -18.88 39.61
N GLN A 9 56.15 -19.60 38.86
CA GLN A 9 55.83 -20.45 37.68
C GLN A 9 56.74 -21.71 37.56
N PRO A 10 56.27 -22.81 36.92
CA PRO A 10 57.14 -23.90 36.41
C PRO A 10 57.13 -24.09 34.86
N PRO A 11 58.21 -24.60 34.21
CA PRO A 11 58.33 -24.64 32.73
C PRO A 11 58.48 -26.09 32.15
N PRO A 12 59.14 -26.43 31.00
CA PRO A 12 58.38 -26.81 29.79
C PRO A 12 58.89 -28.02 28.93
N THR A 13 58.13 -28.36 27.87
CA THR A 13 58.56 -29.02 26.59
C THR A 13 59.04 -30.51 26.66
N PRO A 14 59.19 -31.27 25.52
CA PRO A 14 59.26 -30.86 24.10
C PRO A 14 58.33 -31.59 23.10
N THR A 15 58.58 -31.30 21.82
CA THR A 15 57.80 -31.62 20.59
C THR A 15 58.19 -32.93 19.90
N THR A 16 57.35 -33.38 18.97
CA THR A 16 57.80 -34.00 17.70
C THR A 16 56.75 -33.79 16.60
N SER A 17 57.14 -33.89 15.32
CA SER A 17 56.33 -33.47 14.16
C SER A 17 56.58 -34.31 12.90
N CYS A 18 55.87 -33.96 11.81
CA CYS A 18 56.07 -34.33 10.40
C CYS A 18 55.32 -35.58 9.87
N ALA A 19 54.54 -35.35 8.80
CA ALA A 19 54.29 -36.28 7.70
C ALA A 19 55.36 -36.03 6.58
N PRO A 20 55.41 -36.75 5.42
CA PRO A 20 54.39 -36.65 4.34
C PRO A 20 54.22 -37.90 3.42
N ASP A 21 53.32 -37.80 2.42
CA ASP A 21 53.39 -38.23 0.98
C ASP A 21 54.09 -39.55 0.50
N SER A 22 53.70 -40.26 -0.58
CA SER A 22 52.48 -40.26 -1.45
C SER A 22 52.49 -41.40 -2.54
N LEU A 23 51.32 -41.65 -3.18
CA LEU A 23 51.07 -42.01 -4.60
C LEU A 23 51.32 -43.42 -5.25
N PHE A 24 50.57 -43.64 -6.37
CA PHE A 24 50.56 -44.73 -7.42
C PHE A 24 50.05 -46.15 -7.03
N HIS A 25 48.87 -46.62 -7.51
CA HIS A 25 48.47 -47.22 -8.83
C HIS A 25 48.81 -48.74 -8.98
N HIS A 26 48.08 -49.64 -9.69
CA HIS A 26 47.21 -49.55 -10.90
C HIS A 26 46.25 -50.78 -11.07
N HIS A 27 45.13 -50.66 -11.81
CA HIS A 27 44.30 -51.74 -12.45
C HIS A 27 43.57 -52.77 -11.53
N LEU A 28 42.47 -53.48 -11.85
CA LEU A 28 41.43 -53.62 -12.93
C LEU A 28 40.22 -54.43 -12.31
N SER A 29 39.00 -54.66 -12.83
CA SER A 29 38.21 -54.38 -14.06
C SER A 29 36.67 -54.48 -13.77
N CYS A 30 35.79 -54.64 -14.78
CA CYS A 30 34.36 -55.05 -14.70
C CYS A 30 34.06 -56.27 -15.62
N PRO A 31 32.91 -56.96 -15.47
CA PRO A 31 31.87 -56.98 -16.54
C PRO A 31 30.40 -57.08 -16.03
N SER A 32 29.42 -57.45 -16.90
CA SER A 32 28.01 -56.99 -16.82
C SER A 32 26.87 -58.00 -17.18
N SER A 33 25.70 -57.89 -16.51
CA SER A 33 24.30 -58.23 -16.96
C SER A 33 23.96 -59.72 -17.30
N PRO A 34 22.70 -60.16 -17.63
CA PRO A 34 21.38 -59.49 -17.79
C PRO A 34 20.15 -60.22 -17.10
N CYS A 35 18.92 -60.12 -17.67
CA CYS A 35 17.55 -60.52 -17.19
C CYS A 35 17.14 -62.02 -17.49
N PRO A 36 15.86 -62.55 -17.46
CA PRO A 36 14.49 -61.97 -17.26
C PRO A 36 13.32 -62.84 -16.59
N ILE A 37 12.13 -62.21 -16.38
CA ILE A 37 10.68 -62.62 -16.62
C ILE A 37 10.26 -64.13 -16.54
N PRO A 38 9.18 -64.55 -15.80
CA PRO A 38 7.79 -64.68 -16.38
C PRO A 38 6.53 -64.55 -15.47
N LEU A 39 5.35 -64.65 -16.11
CA LEU A 39 3.93 -64.57 -15.63
C LEU A 39 3.26 -65.98 -15.65
N PRO A 40 2.16 -66.24 -14.90
CA PRO A 40 0.77 -66.15 -15.44
C PRO A 40 -0.29 -65.64 -14.40
N LEU A 41 -1.52 -65.18 -14.68
CA LEU A 41 -2.55 -65.28 -15.74
C LEU A 41 -3.71 -66.27 -15.45
N HIS A 42 -4.76 -65.78 -14.75
CA HIS A 42 -6.13 -66.34 -14.53
C HIS A 42 -6.98 -65.27 -13.77
N LEU A 43 -8.33 -65.19 -13.76
CA LEU A 43 -9.43 -65.72 -14.61
C LEU A 43 -10.72 -64.84 -14.39
N CYS A 44 -11.93 -65.30 -14.79
CA CYS A 44 -13.26 -64.64 -14.68
C CYS A 44 -14.39 -65.72 -14.70
N PRO A 45 -15.73 -65.46 -14.64
CA PRO A 45 -16.52 -64.23 -14.37
C PRO A 45 -17.73 -64.47 -13.39
N PHE A 46 -18.88 -63.77 -13.60
CA PHE A 46 -20.22 -63.88 -12.94
C PHE A 46 -20.39 -63.20 -11.56
N LEU A 47 -21.55 -62.59 -11.20
CA LEU A 47 -22.88 -62.47 -11.83
C LEU A 47 -23.56 -61.10 -11.55
N LEU A 48 -24.46 -60.67 -12.44
CA LEU A 48 -25.42 -59.53 -12.35
C LEU A 48 -26.82 -60.06 -11.91
N PRO A 49 -27.97 -59.31 -11.85
CA PRO A 49 -28.35 -58.00 -12.44
C PRO A 49 -28.73 -56.97 -11.34
N SER A 50 -29.64 -55.97 -11.41
CA SER A 50 -30.68 -55.42 -12.34
C SER A 50 -31.12 -54.04 -11.78
N SER A 51 -31.97 -53.16 -12.34
CA SER A 51 -32.39 -52.67 -13.69
C SER A 51 -33.50 -51.64 -13.38
N PHE A 52 -33.62 -50.43 -13.91
CA PHE A 52 -34.00 -49.93 -15.26
C PHE A 52 -33.81 -48.38 -15.21
N VAL A 53 -33.43 -47.58 -16.23
CA VAL A 53 -33.75 -47.50 -17.67
C VAL A 53 -35.17 -46.91 -17.89
N LEU A 54 -35.32 -45.70 -18.47
CA LEU A 54 -35.43 -45.49 -19.93
C LEU A 54 -34.94 -44.11 -20.47
N PHE A 55 -34.63 -44.11 -21.77
CA PHE A 55 -34.20 -43.03 -22.69
C PHE A 55 -35.37 -42.72 -23.68
N PRO A 56 -35.23 -42.20 -24.94
CA PRO A 56 -34.16 -41.44 -25.65
C PRO A 56 -34.64 -40.07 -26.22
N PHE A 57 -33.81 -39.18 -26.81
CA PHE A 57 -33.24 -39.18 -28.20
C PHE A 57 -32.47 -37.82 -28.42
N HIS A 58 -31.55 -37.54 -29.37
CA HIS A 58 -30.63 -38.36 -30.21
C HIS A 58 -29.52 -37.48 -30.90
N SER A 59 -28.87 -38.02 -31.94
CA SER A 59 -28.02 -37.49 -33.05
C SER A 59 -28.03 -35.99 -33.45
N SER A 60 -26.96 -35.40 -34.03
CA SER A 60 -25.57 -35.86 -34.27
C SER A 60 -24.59 -34.76 -34.78
N SER A 61 -23.29 -35.08 -34.74
CA SER A 61 -22.21 -34.77 -35.73
C SER A 61 -21.85 -33.31 -36.15
N ALA A 62 -20.59 -32.93 -35.89
CA ALA A 62 -19.76 -32.05 -36.74
C ALA A 62 -18.82 -32.93 -37.63
N PRO A 63 -18.00 -32.42 -38.58
CA PRO A 63 -16.73 -31.74 -38.23
C PRO A 63 -16.10 -30.72 -39.24
N ALA A 64 -15.06 -30.00 -38.78
CA ALA A 64 -13.88 -29.50 -39.53
C ALA A 64 -14.00 -28.41 -40.65
N SER A 65 -12.93 -27.77 -41.17
CA SER A 65 -11.73 -27.10 -40.56
C SER A 65 -10.85 -26.38 -41.64
N ILE A 66 -9.89 -25.53 -41.18
CA ILE A 66 -8.63 -25.05 -41.81
C ILE A 66 -8.60 -23.90 -42.89
N THR A 67 -7.66 -22.94 -42.67
CA THR A 67 -6.82 -22.14 -43.64
C THR A 67 -7.31 -20.86 -44.39
N ALA A 68 -7.04 -19.71 -43.77
CA ALA A 68 -5.98 -18.71 -44.12
C ALA A 68 -6.03 -17.74 -45.34
N ALA A 69 -5.24 -16.66 -45.18
CA ALA A 69 -4.62 -15.73 -46.16
C ALA A 69 -5.26 -14.33 -46.44
N GLN A 70 -4.46 -13.30 -46.14
CA GLN A 70 -4.45 -11.91 -46.68
C GLN A 70 -3.33 -11.82 -47.76
N PRO A 71 -3.19 -10.78 -48.66
CA PRO A 71 -3.19 -9.35 -48.29
C PRO A 71 -3.49 -8.23 -49.35
N CYS A 72 -3.70 -7.00 -48.84
CA CYS A 72 -3.19 -5.68 -49.30
C CYS A 72 -3.39 -5.07 -50.73
N LEU A 73 -3.94 -3.83 -50.73
CA LEU A 73 -3.42 -2.55 -51.31
C LEU A 73 -4.14 -1.80 -52.48
N ARG A 74 -4.41 -0.50 -52.20
CA ARG A 74 -4.55 0.70 -53.07
C ARG A 74 -5.93 1.13 -53.66
N GLN A 75 -5.95 2.38 -54.11
CA GLN A 75 -7.04 3.39 -54.20
C GLN A 75 -6.62 4.49 -55.23
N PRO A 76 -7.46 5.49 -55.61
CA PRO A 76 -8.93 5.61 -55.68
C PRO A 76 -9.34 5.95 -57.16
N PRO A 77 -10.30 6.83 -57.60
CA PRO A 77 -10.79 8.13 -57.04
C PRO A 77 -12.34 8.38 -57.06
N SER A 78 -12.72 9.59 -56.63
CA SER A 78 -14.00 10.33 -56.85
C SER A 78 -15.30 9.90 -56.13
N THR A 79 -16.01 10.94 -55.66
CA THR A 79 -17.25 11.00 -54.85
C THR A 79 -18.40 11.61 -55.69
N PRO A 80 -19.63 11.91 -55.18
CA PRO A 80 -20.21 11.65 -53.84
C PRO A 80 -21.62 11.00 -53.82
N ALA A 81 -21.98 10.39 -52.69
CA ALA A 81 -23.37 10.17 -52.27
C ALA A 81 -23.49 10.41 -50.75
N LYS A 82 -24.70 10.73 -50.25
CA LYS A 82 -24.91 11.22 -48.87
C LYS A 82 -24.96 10.08 -47.84
N LEU A 83 -24.32 10.29 -46.70
CA LEU A 83 -24.42 9.42 -45.52
C LEU A 83 -25.57 9.89 -44.61
N LEU A 84 -26.20 8.96 -43.89
CA LEU A 84 -27.05 9.24 -42.73
C LEU A 84 -26.64 8.27 -41.62
N GLU A 85 -25.93 8.77 -40.60
CA GLU A 85 -25.50 7.97 -39.44
C GLU A 85 -26.26 8.38 -38.18
N ALA A 86 -26.67 7.38 -37.40
CA ALA A 86 -27.25 7.59 -36.08
C ALA A 86 -26.13 7.68 -35.03
N SER A 87 -26.13 8.73 -34.21
CA SER A 87 -25.22 8.89 -33.08
C SER A 87 -26.00 9.19 -31.81
N THR A 88 -25.79 8.39 -30.76
CA THR A 88 -26.54 8.47 -29.50
C THR A 88 -25.75 9.28 -28.47
N THR A 89 -26.00 10.58 -28.41
CA THR A 89 -25.32 11.49 -27.47
C THR A 89 -26.16 11.69 -26.22
N MET A 90 -25.73 11.16 -25.05
CA MET A 90 -26.34 11.53 -23.77
C MET A 90 -25.99 12.97 -23.40
N ALA A 91 -27.01 13.81 -23.19
CA ALA A 91 -26.85 15.20 -22.79
C ALA A 91 -26.96 15.37 -21.26
N THR A 92 -26.00 16.07 -20.67
CA THR A 92 -26.04 16.50 -19.26
C THR A 92 -26.88 17.77 -19.11
N PHE A 93 -27.94 17.73 -18.31
CA PHE A 93 -28.70 18.93 -17.95
C PHE A 93 -28.07 19.63 -16.74
N THR A 94 -27.74 20.92 -16.90
CA THR A 94 -27.38 21.83 -15.81
C THR A 94 -28.53 22.78 -15.52
N PHE A 95 -28.98 22.83 -14.27
CA PHE A 95 -30.01 23.79 -13.85
C PHE A 95 -29.39 25.17 -13.62
N SER A 96 -30.07 26.21 -14.11
CA SER A 96 -29.71 27.61 -13.90
C SER A 96 -30.94 28.35 -13.36
N MET A 97 -30.82 28.96 -12.18
CA MET A 97 -31.85 29.84 -11.64
C MET A 97 -31.43 31.30 -11.81
N SER A 98 -32.25 32.07 -12.52
CA SER A 98 -32.10 33.52 -12.63
C SER A 98 -32.75 34.22 -11.44
N LEU A 99 -32.03 35.15 -10.81
CA LEU A 99 -32.64 36.23 -10.01
C LEU A 99 -32.28 37.56 -10.68
N SER A 100 -33.29 38.39 -10.97
CA SER A 100 -33.09 39.69 -11.61
C SER A 100 -34.09 40.74 -11.14
N SER A 101 -33.70 41.56 -10.15
CA SER A 101 -34.11 42.95 -9.86
C SER A 101 -33.54 43.33 -8.49
N PHE A 102 -32.71 44.36 -8.31
CA PHE A 102 -33.10 45.77 -8.47
C PHE A 102 -31.94 46.68 -8.97
N ARG A 103 -32.20 47.99 -9.08
CA ARG A 103 -31.38 48.93 -9.87
C ARG A 103 -30.25 49.65 -9.11
N SER A 104 -29.15 49.82 -9.84
CA SER A 104 -28.34 51.05 -10.01
C SER A 104 -27.98 51.94 -8.81
N PHE A 105 -26.67 52.09 -8.57
CA PHE A 105 -26.02 53.41 -8.51
C PHE A 105 -24.56 53.31 -9.02
N VAL A 106 -24.07 54.37 -9.66
CA VAL A 106 -22.69 54.49 -10.23
C VAL A 106 -22.24 55.94 -10.04
N PRO A 107 -21.04 56.17 -9.46
CA PRO A 107 -19.98 56.91 -10.19
C PRO A 107 -18.65 56.11 -10.19
N ILE A 108 -18.04 55.82 -11.35
CA ILE A 108 -17.08 56.64 -12.11
C ILE A 108 -15.61 56.47 -11.65
N TRP A 109 -14.76 56.12 -12.63
CA TRP A 109 -13.30 56.00 -12.51
C TRP A 109 -12.58 57.35 -12.56
N HIS A 110 -11.41 57.45 -11.92
CA HIS A 110 -10.33 58.36 -12.34
C HIS A 110 -8.95 57.69 -12.23
N HIS A 111 -8.16 57.78 -13.31
CA HIS A 111 -6.74 57.43 -13.30
C HIS A 111 -5.90 58.59 -12.73
N ARG A 112 -4.83 58.29 -11.98
CA ARG A 112 -3.49 58.89 -12.19
C ARG A 112 -2.38 58.24 -11.36
N ALA A 113 -1.28 57.91 -12.04
CA ALA A 113 0.09 58.10 -11.55
C ALA A 113 0.56 59.51 -12.01
N PRO A 114 1.75 60.09 -11.65
CA PRO A 114 2.99 59.38 -11.34
C PRO A 114 3.99 60.03 -10.32
N ASN A 115 5.11 59.32 -10.10
CA ASN A 115 6.50 59.76 -9.84
C ASN A 115 6.93 60.59 -8.60
N HIS A 116 7.97 60.06 -7.94
CA HIS A 116 9.17 60.69 -7.37
C HIS A 116 9.10 62.06 -6.64
N TRP A 117 9.59 62.07 -5.38
CA TRP A 117 10.87 62.71 -5.02
C TRP A 117 11.44 62.16 -3.70
N SER A 118 12.60 62.68 -3.25
CA SER A 118 13.49 62.07 -2.25
C SER A 118 14.27 63.12 -1.43
N LEU A 119 15.00 62.65 -0.38
CA LEU A 119 15.78 63.41 0.62
C LEU A 119 14.93 63.95 1.80
N GLY A 120 15.39 63.92 3.06
CA GLY A 120 16.57 63.25 3.64
C GLY A 120 16.90 63.70 5.08
N LEU A 121 17.78 62.95 5.78
CA LEU A 121 18.41 63.24 7.10
C LEU A 121 17.43 63.32 8.31
N PHE A 122 17.66 62.60 9.42
CA PHE A 122 18.84 62.68 10.28
C PHE A 122 19.26 61.32 10.91
N ASP A 123 20.42 61.32 11.59
CA ASP A 123 21.04 60.18 12.27
C ASP A 123 21.25 60.48 13.78
N VAL A 124 21.39 59.44 14.62
CA VAL A 124 22.18 59.35 15.87
C VAL A 124 21.85 58.06 16.63
N THR A 125 22.89 57.40 17.14
CA THR A 125 22.94 56.10 17.82
C THR A 125 22.44 56.07 19.27
N GLU A 126 21.96 54.90 19.75
CA GLU A 126 22.54 54.26 20.95
C GLU A 126 22.27 52.72 21.05
N ARG A 127 22.69 52.06 22.15
CA ARG A 127 22.90 50.60 22.24
C ARG A 127 22.55 49.98 23.63
N MET A 128 21.96 48.77 23.62
CA MET A 128 21.79 47.83 24.76
C MET A 128 20.83 48.32 25.88
N ARG A 129 20.16 47.51 26.72
CA ARG A 129 20.48 46.19 27.35
C ARG A 129 19.21 45.32 27.61
N LEU A 130 19.43 44.08 28.06
CA LEU A 130 18.40 43.13 28.55
C LEU A 130 18.13 43.23 30.08
N PRO A 131 16.90 42.91 30.53
CA PRO A 131 16.58 42.44 31.90
C PRO A 131 16.21 40.93 31.96
N PRO A 132 16.02 40.31 33.16
CA PRO A 132 16.19 38.86 33.39
C PRO A 132 14.89 37.99 33.42
N PRO A 133 15.01 36.64 33.57
CA PRO A 133 13.88 35.69 33.53
C PRO A 133 13.22 35.44 34.89
N LEU A 134 12.05 34.78 34.87
CA LEU A 134 11.28 34.38 36.06
C LEU A 134 10.89 32.88 36.08
N LYS A 135 10.92 32.31 37.28
CA LYS A 135 10.47 30.98 37.76
C LYS A 135 10.02 31.19 39.21
N CYS A 136 9.06 30.50 39.82
CA CYS A 136 7.98 29.61 39.39
C CYS A 136 6.85 29.76 40.44
N SER A 137 5.62 29.34 40.14
CA SER A 137 4.73 28.79 41.18
C SER A 137 3.71 27.85 40.56
N ALA A 138 3.12 26.97 41.38
CA ALA A 138 2.06 26.05 40.99
C ALA A 138 0.71 26.51 41.57
N ALA A 139 -0.36 26.19 40.86
CA ALA A 139 -1.73 26.23 41.35
C ALA A 139 -2.51 25.08 40.70
N GLU A 140 -3.39 24.44 41.47
CA GLU A 140 -4.27 23.34 41.02
C GLU A 140 -5.68 23.86 40.66
N PRO A 141 -6.62 23.03 40.16
CA PRO A 141 -7.44 23.43 39.01
C PRO A 141 -8.73 24.18 39.34
N ASP A 142 -9.03 25.19 38.51
CA ASP A 142 -10.35 25.82 38.43
C ASP A 142 -11.33 25.06 37.53
N GLN A 143 -12.62 25.31 37.72
CA GLN A 143 -13.70 24.39 37.36
C GLN A 143 -14.15 24.39 35.88
N GLU A 144 -14.78 23.27 35.53
CA GLU A 144 -15.43 22.94 34.26
C GLU A 144 -16.37 24.05 33.73
N THR A 145 -15.93 24.78 32.70
CA THR A 145 -16.83 25.62 31.88
C THR A 145 -17.26 24.86 30.63
N LYS A 146 -18.42 24.18 30.67
CA LYS A 146 -18.99 23.47 29.51
C LYS A 146 -19.30 24.44 28.35
N VAL A 147 -18.58 24.30 27.24
CA VAL A 147 -18.95 24.87 25.92
C VAL A 147 -19.38 23.70 25.01
N PRO A 148 -20.53 23.78 24.31
CA PRO A 148 -21.15 22.59 23.70
C PRO A 148 -20.44 22.11 22.43
N ALA A 149 -20.46 20.78 22.23
CA ALA A 149 -19.80 20.12 21.11
C ALA A 149 -20.53 20.35 19.77
N THR A 150 -19.87 21.00 18.81
CA THR A 150 -20.39 21.28 17.47
C THR A 150 -20.25 20.10 16.50
N SER A 151 -21.15 19.12 16.67
CA SER A 151 -21.75 18.27 15.62
C SER A 151 -20.85 17.67 14.51
N SER A 152 -20.66 16.35 14.56
CA SER A 152 -20.27 15.48 13.44
C SER A 152 -21.40 15.23 12.41
N GLY A 153 -22.23 16.25 12.11
CA GLY A 153 -23.60 16.05 11.59
C GLY A 153 -23.81 15.88 10.08
N SER A 154 -22.76 15.96 9.24
CA SER A 154 -22.92 16.13 7.78
C SER A 154 -23.56 14.94 7.05
N GLY A 155 -23.20 13.69 7.42
CA GLY A 155 -23.75 12.48 6.79
C GLY A 155 -25.18 12.16 7.21
N GLU A 156 -25.53 12.38 8.48
CA GLU A 156 -26.87 12.03 8.99
C GLU A 156 -27.94 13.01 8.50
N TRP A 157 -27.61 14.30 8.40
CA TRP A 157 -28.52 15.31 7.86
C TRP A 157 -28.79 15.12 6.36
N THR A 158 -27.76 14.77 5.57
CA THR A 158 -27.90 14.58 4.12
C THR A 158 -28.77 13.37 3.78
N HIS A 159 -28.61 12.21 4.45
CA HIS A 159 -29.51 11.07 4.23
C HIS A 159 -30.96 11.37 4.62
N LYS A 160 -31.19 12.07 5.73
CA LYS A 160 -32.55 12.50 6.16
C LYS A 160 -33.18 13.47 5.16
N LEU A 161 -32.41 14.44 4.64
CA LEU A 161 -32.87 15.38 3.62
C LEU A 161 -33.22 14.67 2.30
N THR A 162 -32.37 13.76 1.83
CA THR A 162 -32.63 12.96 0.61
C THR A 162 -33.90 12.12 0.76
N ALA A 163 -34.09 11.46 1.91
CA ALA A 163 -35.30 10.68 2.18
C ALA A 163 -36.57 11.56 2.21
N TRP A 164 -36.48 12.78 2.74
CA TRP A 164 -37.59 13.73 2.81
C TRP A 164 -37.97 14.29 1.43
N ILE A 165 -36.98 14.72 0.64
CA ILE A 165 -37.20 15.22 -0.74
C ILE A 165 -37.77 14.10 -1.62
N ALA A 166 -37.23 12.88 -1.54
CA ALA A 166 -37.77 11.73 -2.27
C ALA A 166 -39.17 11.34 -1.79
N GLY A 167 -39.48 11.51 -0.49
CA GLY A 167 -40.83 11.31 0.05
C GLY A 167 -41.86 12.28 -0.53
N ILE A 168 -41.49 13.54 -0.77
CA ILE A 168 -42.36 14.52 -1.44
C ILE A 168 -42.59 14.10 -2.89
N GLY A 169 -41.53 13.79 -3.64
CA GLY A 169 -41.64 13.31 -5.03
C GLY A 169 -42.48 12.03 -5.15
N PHE A 170 -42.39 11.12 -4.17
CA PHE A 170 -43.23 9.92 -4.08
C PHE A 170 -44.72 10.26 -3.90
N LEU A 171 -45.06 11.21 -3.02
CA LEU A 171 -46.46 11.62 -2.80
C LEU A 171 -47.06 12.31 -4.03
N GLU A 172 -46.31 13.23 -4.66
CA GLU A 172 -46.71 13.93 -5.88
C GLU A 172 -46.93 12.95 -7.05
N THR A 173 -45.97 12.05 -7.30
CA THR A 173 -46.10 11.04 -8.35
C THR A 173 -47.16 9.97 -8.05
N SER A 174 -47.41 9.65 -6.78
CA SER A 174 -48.57 8.81 -6.37
C SER A 174 -49.90 9.49 -6.70
N TYR A 175 -50.04 10.79 -6.42
CA TYR A 175 -51.25 11.55 -6.72
C TYR A 175 -51.50 11.65 -8.24
N LEU A 176 -50.48 11.97 -9.03
CA LEU A 176 -50.57 12.01 -10.48
C LEU A 176 -50.84 10.62 -11.09
N THR A 177 -50.28 9.55 -10.49
CA THR A 177 -50.59 8.16 -10.87
C THR A 177 -52.07 7.84 -10.60
N TYR A 178 -52.58 8.19 -9.42
CA TYR A 178 -53.97 7.96 -9.06
C TYR A 178 -54.93 8.68 -10.03
N LEU A 179 -54.73 9.98 -10.26
CA LEU A 179 -55.53 10.76 -11.21
C LEU A 179 -55.51 10.16 -12.62
N LYS A 180 -54.34 9.72 -13.10
CA LYS A 180 -54.17 9.08 -14.40
C LYS A 180 -54.92 7.76 -14.52
N LEU A 181 -55.02 6.99 -13.43
CA LEU A 181 -55.75 5.71 -13.39
C LEU A 181 -57.27 5.91 -13.29
N ILE A 182 -57.75 7.00 -12.68
CA ILE A 182 -59.18 7.32 -12.58
C ILE A 182 -59.68 8.32 -13.65
N GLY A 183 -58.84 8.69 -14.62
CA GLY A 183 -59.19 9.59 -15.72
C GLY A 183 -59.61 11.00 -15.27
N SER A 184 -59.07 11.51 -14.17
CA SER A 184 -59.48 12.78 -13.55
C SER A 184 -58.48 13.91 -13.77
N GLU A 185 -58.98 15.14 -13.77
CA GLU A 185 -58.21 16.37 -13.95
C GLU A 185 -57.18 16.60 -12.83
N ALA A 186 -56.02 17.16 -13.21
CA ALA A 186 -54.94 17.48 -12.29
C ALA A 186 -55.01 18.95 -11.83
N PHE A 187 -55.09 19.16 -10.51
CA PHE A 187 -55.07 20.49 -9.94
C PHE A 187 -53.73 21.20 -10.21
N CYS A 188 -53.77 22.34 -10.88
CA CYS A 188 -52.59 23.14 -11.23
C CYS A 188 -52.75 24.60 -10.79
N PRO A 189 -51.89 25.13 -9.89
CA PRO A 189 -52.06 26.46 -9.30
C PRO A 189 -51.47 27.61 -10.15
N ILE A 190 -50.88 27.32 -11.31
CA ILE A 190 -50.28 28.32 -12.21
C ILE A 190 -51.11 28.34 -13.51
N GLY A 191 -51.59 29.52 -13.89
CA GLY A 191 -52.49 29.69 -15.03
C GLY A 191 -51.84 29.31 -16.37
N GLY A 192 -52.36 28.26 -17.01
CA GLY A 192 -51.95 27.71 -18.29
C GLY A 192 -52.94 26.63 -18.73
N SER A 193 -52.63 25.89 -19.80
CA SER A 193 -53.42 24.73 -20.24
C SER A 193 -53.62 23.73 -19.08
N PRO A 194 -54.79 23.06 -18.97
CA PRO A 194 -55.05 22.16 -17.85
C PRO A 194 -53.99 21.06 -17.79
N CYS A 195 -53.44 20.82 -16.60
CA CYS A 195 -52.37 19.84 -16.43
C CYS A 195 -52.83 18.39 -16.69
N GLY A 196 -54.15 18.15 -16.78
CA GLY A 196 -54.75 16.97 -17.38
C GLY A 196 -54.30 16.72 -18.82
N ASP A 197 -54.09 17.75 -19.65
CA ASP A 197 -53.60 17.62 -21.04
C ASP A 197 -52.20 16.98 -21.07
N ILE A 198 -51.29 17.47 -20.23
CA ILE A 198 -49.91 16.95 -20.15
C ILE A 198 -49.93 15.52 -19.61
N LEU A 199 -50.70 15.29 -18.53
CA LEU A 199 -50.89 13.97 -17.91
C LEU A 199 -51.58 12.96 -18.87
N ASN A 200 -52.34 13.43 -19.86
CA ASN A 200 -53.04 12.60 -20.84
C ASN A 200 -52.46 12.59 -22.26
N SER A 201 -51.39 13.34 -22.50
CA SER A 201 -50.61 13.29 -23.75
C SER A 201 -49.94 11.92 -23.98
N ASP A 202 -49.59 11.62 -25.23
CA ASP A 202 -48.82 10.41 -25.60
C ASP A 202 -47.44 10.36 -24.90
N TYR A 203 -46.89 11.51 -24.52
CA TYR A 203 -45.63 11.63 -23.79
C TYR A 203 -45.75 11.23 -22.30
N ALA A 204 -46.95 11.04 -21.77
CA ALA A 204 -47.19 10.55 -20.41
C ALA A 204 -47.03 9.02 -20.26
N LEU A 205 -46.57 8.32 -21.30
CA LEU A 205 -46.35 6.87 -21.32
C LEU A 205 -44.91 6.53 -21.70
N ILE A 206 -44.27 5.63 -20.95
CA ILE A 206 -42.99 4.99 -21.31
C ILE A 206 -43.24 3.49 -21.41
N PHE A 207 -43.02 2.91 -22.60
CA PHE A 207 -43.31 1.50 -22.92
C PHE A 207 -44.74 1.04 -22.52
N GLY A 208 -45.73 1.94 -22.66
CA GLY A 208 -47.13 1.69 -22.28
C GLY A 208 -47.43 1.83 -20.78
N VAL A 209 -46.43 2.13 -19.95
CA VAL A 209 -46.57 2.37 -18.50
C VAL A 209 -46.72 3.88 -18.25
N PRO A 210 -47.66 4.33 -17.40
CA PRO A 210 -47.75 5.75 -17.00
C PRO A 210 -46.44 6.28 -16.42
N LEU A 211 -45.94 7.39 -16.96
CA LEU A 211 -44.75 8.08 -16.48
C LEU A 211 -44.83 8.45 -14.98
N PRO A 212 -45.98 8.90 -14.43
CA PRO A 212 -46.14 9.07 -12.99
C PRO A 212 -45.90 7.79 -12.17
N LEU A 213 -46.28 6.61 -12.68
CA LEU A 213 -46.10 5.34 -11.98
C LEU A 213 -44.61 4.94 -11.94
N VAL A 214 -43.86 5.24 -13.01
CA VAL A 214 -42.40 5.08 -13.04
C VAL A 214 -41.74 6.02 -12.03
N GLY A 215 -42.19 7.28 -11.96
CA GLY A 215 -41.77 8.25 -10.95
C GLY A 215 -42.05 7.77 -9.52
N MET A 216 -43.25 7.24 -9.26
CA MET A 216 -43.66 6.71 -7.97
C MET A 216 -42.76 5.56 -7.51
N VAL A 217 -42.43 4.61 -8.39
CA VAL A 217 -41.50 3.52 -8.06
C VAL A 217 -40.09 4.05 -7.79
N ALA A 218 -39.60 4.99 -8.61
CA ALA A 218 -38.25 5.55 -8.46
C ALA A 218 -38.09 6.37 -7.17
N TYR A 219 -38.98 7.33 -6.90
CA TYR A 219 -38.94 8.14 -5.69
C TYR A 219 -39.22 7.31 -4.42
N GLY A 220 -40.13 6.34 -4.49
CA GLY A 220 -40.39 5.42 -3.38
C GLY A 220 -39.16 4.59 -3.00
N LEU A 221 -38.43 4.08 -3.99
CA LEU A 221 -37.19 3.34 -3.77
C LEU A 221 -36.07 4.22 -3.18
N VAL A 222 -35.91 5.46 -3.66
CA VAL A 222 -34.92 6.41 -3.11
C VAL A 222 -35.29 6.83 -1.68
N ALA A 223 -36.58 7.07 -1.39
CA ALA A 223 -37.06 7.39 -0.06
C ALA A 223 -36.84 6.23 0.93
N ALA A 224 -37.15 5.00 0.52
CA ALA A 224 -36.94 3.80 1.32
C ALA A 224 -35.45 3.56 1.64
N LEU A 225 -34.57 3.64 0.64
CA LEU A 225 -33.12 3.51 0.83
C LEU A 225 -32.55 4.63 1.71
N GLY A 226 -32.97 5.89 1.48
CA GLY A 226 -32.57 7.02 2.29
C GLY A 226 -32.97 6.86 3.77
N LEU A 227 -34.17 6.35 4.03
CA LEU A 227 -34.65 6.08 5.39
C LEU A 227 -33.96 4.87 6.04
N GLN A 228 -33.63 3.82 5.29
CA GLN A 228 -32.85 2.68 5.79
C GLN A 228 -31.43 3.11 6.18
N LEU A 229 -30.75 3.90 5.34
CA LEU A 229 -29.44 4.49 5.63
C LEU A 229 -29.51 5.42 6.86
N ALA A 230 -30.51 6.30 6.93
CA ALA A 230 -30.71 7.21 8.06
C ALA A 230 -31.06 6.51 9.39
N THR A 231 -31.60 5.27 9.36
CA THR A 231 -31.98 4.50 10.56
C THR A 231 -30.97 3.40 10.93
N LYS A 232 -29.85 3.29 10.21
CA LYS A 232 -28.77 2.29 10.43
C LYS A 232 -29.25 0.83 10.49
N LYS A 233 -30.39 0.50 9.88
CA LYS A 233 -30.82 -0.90 9.71
C LYS A 233 -30.12 -1.52 8.50
N MET A 234 -29.70 -2.78 8.63
CA MET A 234 -29.03 -3.52 7.56
C MET A 234 -29.89 -3.57 6.29
N LEU A 235 -29.26 -3.36 5.14
CA LEU A 235 -29.87 -3.58 3.84
C LEU A 235 -30.11 -5.10 3.64
N PRO A 236 -31.29 -5.54 3.15
CA PRO A 236 -31.56 -6.95 2.89
C PRO A 236 -30.85 -7.50 1.65
N PHE A 237 -30.24 -6.64 0.84
CA PHE A 237 -29.36 -7.01 -0.26
C PHE A 237 -27.94 -6.53 0.06
N GLY A 238 -26.98 -7.47 0.02
CA GLY A 238 -25.63 -7.33 0.59
C GLY A 238 -24.66 -6.43 -0.18
N ILE A 239 -25.03 -5.17 -0.43
CA ILE A 239 -24.10 -4.13 -0.87
C ILE A 239 -23.63 -3.38 0.38
N GLY A 240 -22.49 -3.82 0.93
CA GLY A 240 -21.92 -3.22 2.14
C GLY A 240 -21.51 -1.76 1.89
N SER A 241 -21.99 -0.84 2.73
CA SER A 241 -21.37 0.48 2.84
C SER A 241 -19.94 0.33 3.38
N LEU A 242 -19.03 1.20 2.93
CA LEU A 242 -17.59 1.09 3.18
C LEU A 242 -17.29 0.98 4.68
N TYR A 243 -16.61 -0.09 5.10
CA TYR A 243 -16.38 -0.42 6.53
C TYR A 243 -15.41 0.53 7.27
N ALA A 244 -14.91 1.57 6.60
CA ALA A 244 -13.91 2.52 7.11
C ALA A 244 -14.27 3.19 8.45
N ASN A 245 -15.56 3.39 8.74
CA ASN A 245 -16.01 4.18 9.90
C ASN A 245 -16.15 3.38 11.21
N VAL A 246 -16.10 2.04 11.17
CA VAL A 246 -16.22 1.21 12.40
C VAL A 246 -14.87 1.08 13.11
N LEU A 247 -13.80 0.90 12.32
CA LEU A 247 -12.40 0.86 12.77
C LEU A 247 -11.89 2.23 13.25
N ASP A 248 -12.69 3.29 13.13
CA ASP A 248 -12.24 4.68 13.30
C ASP A 248 -12.54 5.28 14.68
N THR A 249 -12.99 4.46 15.63
CA THR A 249 -13.26 4.89 17.01
C THR A 249 -12.20 4.36 17.97
N GLU A 250 -11.69 5.22 18.85
CA GLU A 250 -10.82 4.80 19.96
C GLU A 250 -11.48 3.71 20.82
N ALA A 251 -12.81 3.78 20.98
CA ALA A 251 -13.60 2.75 21.67
C ALA A 251 -13.47 1.34 21.03
N PHE A 252 -13.42 1.23 19.69
CA PHE A 252 -13.21 -0.04 18.99
C PHE A 252 -11.83 -0.62 19.31
N TRP A 253 -10.77 0.20 19.25
CA TRP A 253 -9.41 -0.24 19.58
C TRP A 253 -9.26 -0.62 21.06
N GLN A 254 -9.92 0.10 21.96
CA GLN A 254 -10.02 -0.25 23.38
C GLN A 254 -10.88 -1.51 23.65
N ASP A 255 -11.75 -1.93 22.73
CA ASP A 255 -12.49 -3.20 22.80
C ASP A 255 -11.64 -4.36 22.28
N GLN A 256 -10.90 -4.18 21.17
CA GLN A 256 -9.84 -5.09 20.72
C GLN A 256 -8.81 -5.37 21.83
N LEU A 257 -8.30 -4.33 22.49
CA LEU A 257 -7.36 -4.46 23.62
C LEU A 257 -7.97 -5.22 24.82
N ARG A 258 -9.31 -5.21 24.98
CA ARG A 258 -10.02 -6.00 26.00
C ARG A 258 -10.20 -7.47 25.58
N MET A 259 -10.27 -7.78 24.28
CA MET A 259 -10.23 -9.17 23.79
C MET A 259 -8.85 -9.83 23.93
N PHE A 260 -7.76 -9.05 23.98
CA PHE A 260 -6.42 -9.60 24.19
C PHE A 260 -6.29 -10.23 25.58
N ASP A 261 -5.66 -11.41 25.62
CA ASP A 261 -5.16 -12.05 26.83
C ASP A 261 -3.99 -11.27 27.48
N SER A 262 -3.50 -11.76 28.62
CA SER A 262 -2.39 -11.12 29.34
C SER A 262 -1.09 -11.07 28.53
N TYR A 263 -0.81 -12.10 27.70
CA TYR A 263 0.40 -12.17 26.88
C TYR A 263 0.39 -11.09 25.80
N TRP A 264 -0.74 -10.93 25.09
CA TRP A 264 -0.88 -9.91 24.07
C TRP A 264 -0.89 -8.48 24.63
N ARG A 265 -1.39 -8.27 25.86
CA ARG A 265 -1.28 -6.98 26.56
C ARG A 265 0.15 -6.66 27.00
N GLU A 266 0.86 -7.61 27.60
CA GLU A 266 2.28 -7.46 27.95
C GLU A 266 3.14 -7.17 26.72
N ARG A 267 2.94 -7.95 25.65
CA ARG A 267 3.62 -7.80 24.36
C ARG A 267 3.34 -6.43 23.72
N ALA A 268 2.11 -5.92 23.81
CA ALA A 268 1.73 -4.59 23.33
C ALA A 268 2.42 -3.46 24.11
N GLU A 269 2.49 -3.55 25.44
CA GLU A 269 3.12 -2.52 26.28
C GLU A 269 4.65 -2.49 26.11
N VAL A 270 5.30 -3.66 26.06
CA VAL A 270 6.72 -3.76 25.71
C VAL A 270 6.99 -3.18 24.32
N ALA A 271 6.12 -3.45 23.34
CA ALA A 271 6.24 -2.87 22.01
C ALA A 271 6.03 -1.34 22.01
N ARG A 272 5.13 -0.80 22.82
CA ARG A 272 4.93 0.66 22.97
C ARG A 272 6.21 1.35 23.41
N GLU A 273 6.86 0.87 24.47
CA GLU A 273 8.14 1.42 24.92
C GLU A 273 9.23 1.33 23.84
N GLU A 274 9.28 0.22 23.10
CA GLU A 274 10.27 0.01 22.03
C GLU A 274 10.03 0.91 20.83
N ASN A 275 8.78 1.21 20.50
CA ASN A 275 8.42 2.18 19.46
C ASN A 275 8.80 3.60 19.89
N GLU A 276 8.61 3.95 21.17
CA GLU A 276 9.07 5.23 21.74
C GLU A 276 10.60 5.35 21.76
N LYS A 277 11.33 4.25 22.03
CA LYS A 277 12.81 4.19 21.93
C LYS A 277 13.32 4.22 20.47
N ALA A 278 12.52 3.77 19.52
CA ALA A 278 12.85 3.75 18.09
C ALA A 278 12.47 5.05 17.35
N TYR A 279 11.54 5.84 17.90
CA TYR A 279 11.15 7.15 17.37
C TYR A 279 12.35 8.11 17.38
N PHE A 280 12.57 8.79 16.25
CA PHE A 280 13.66 9.75 16.12
C PHE A 280 13.13 11.20 16.27
N PRO A 281 13.53 11.96 17.32
CA PRO A 281 12.88 13.24 17.65
C PRO A 281 12.91 14.34 16.58
N ASP A 282 13.95 14.36 15.73
CA ASP A 282 14.04 15.27 14.59
C ASP A 282 14.00 14.47 13.28
N PRO A 283 12.80 14.13 12.76
CA PRO A 283 12.67 13.32 11.54
C PRO A 283 13.28 13.97 10.29
N PHE A 284 13.57 15.28 10.31
CA PHE A 284 14.27 15.95 9.22
C PHE A 284 15.80 15.76 9.32
N ALA A 285 16.36 15.56 10.52
CA ALA A 285 17.80 15.39 10.72
C ALA A 285 18.35 13.98 10.45
N ILE A 286 17.54 12.97 10.08
CA ILE A 286 18.03 11.64 9.64
C ILE A 286 18.71 11.78 8.28
N SER A 287 19.96 12.29 8.25
CA SER A 287 20.47 12.93 7.03
C SER A 287 21.98 13.01 6.73
N GLY A 288 22.32 12.52 5.53
CA GLY A 288 23.43 12.81 4.60
C GLY A 288 24.30 11.71 3.90
N ASN A 289 24.27 10.42 4.26
CA ASN A 289 25.18 9.29 3.87
C ASN A 289 25.24 8.92 2.38
N PHE A 290 25.65 9.87 1.57
CA PHE A 290 25.62 9.76 0.13
C PHE A 290 26.70 10.63 -0.50
N THR A 291 27.86 10.75 0.17
CA THR A 291 28.95 11.64 -0.27
C THR A 291 30.25 10.89 -0.55
N SER A 292 30.15 9.85 -1.40
CA SER A 292 31.29 9.31 -2.17
C SER A 292 30.82 8.42 -3.33
N ALA A 293 30.16 7.29 -3.04
CA ALA A 293 30.00 6.17 -3.96
C ALA A 293 29.09 6.40 -5.19
N ILE A 294 28.12 7.32 -5.13
CA ILE A 294 27.07 7.39 -6.17
C ILE A 294 27.39 8.42 -7.28
N SER A 295 28.10 9.51 -7.00
CA SER A 295 28.44 10.48 -8.05
C SER A 295 29.46 9.96 -9.05
N TRP A 296 30.52 9.26 -8.61
CA TRP A 296 31.65 8.90 -9.46
C TRP A 296 31.38 7.80 -10.49
N ASP A 297 30.43 6.89 -10.24
CA ASP A 297 30.06 5.83 -11.20
C ASP A 297 28.88 6.19 -12.11
N ILE A 298 28.03 7.14 -11.71
CA ILE A 298 26.94 7.65 -12.55
C ILE A 298 27.46 8.74 -13.49
N LEU A 299 28.36 9.62 -13.01
CA LEU A 299 29.19 10.48 -13.86
C LEU A 299 30.37 9.67 -14.41
N GLY A 300 30.05 8.66 -15.22
CA GLY A 300 31.03 7.68 -15.69
C GLY A 300 32.24 8.33 -16.36
N LYS A 301 33.43 7.79 -16.07
CA LYS A 301 34.71 8.21 -16.67
C LYS A 301 34.57 8.36 -18.19
N ASN A 302 34.98 9.53 -18.70
CA ASN A 302 34.89 9.97 -20.09
C ASN A 302 34.89 8.84 -21.14
N GLY A 303 33.73 8.53 -21.75
CA GLY A 303 33.71 7.63 -22.91
C GLY A 303 32.37 6.98 -23.28
N GLY A 304 31.61 7.63 -24.17
CA GLY A 304 30.79 6.92 -25.16
C GLY A 304 29.36 6.50 -24.77
N ARG A 305 28.42 6.73 -25.70
CA ARG A 305 27.07 6.15 -25.67
C ARG A 305 27.14 4.62 -25.91
N ARG A 306 27.04 3.78 -24.86
CA ARG A 306 26.61 2.35 -24.93
C ARG A 306 26.59 1.66 -23.55
N MET A 307 25.42 1.56 -22.90
CA MET A 307 25.17 0.57 -21.83
C MET A 307 23.83 -0.19 -21.98
N LEU A 308 23.35 -0.33 -23.23
CA LEU A 308 22.31 -1.29 -23.59
C LEU A 308 22.89 -2.71 -23.73
N LYS A 309 23.42 -3.28 -22.62
CA LYS A 309 23.93 -4.66 -22.54
C LYS A 309 23.49 -5.46 -21.31
N GLY A 310 22.34 -5.11 -20.73
CA GLY A 310 21.65 -6.06 -19.82
C GLY A 310 21.28 -7.36 -20.56
N LYS A 311 21.39 -8.51 -19.90
CA LYS A 311 21.19 -9.89 -20.41
C LYS A 311 22.33 -10.54 -21.24
N ASN A 312 23.49 -9.91 -21.42
CA ASN A 312 24.65 -10.59 -22.02
C ASN A 312 25.50 -11.33 -20.97
N LYS A 313 25.94 -12.56 -21.28
CA LYS A 313 27.00 -13.25 -20.50
C LYS A 313 28.26 -12.38 -20.48
N GLY A 314 28.89 -12.24 -19.32
CA GLY A 314 30.14 -11.47 -19.16
C GLY A 314 29.98 -9.95 -19.01
N ALA A 315 28.75 -9.42 -18.87
CA ALA A 315 28.57 -8.05 -18.38
C ALA A 315 28.89 -7.97 -16.87
N PRO A 316 29.52 -6.89 -16.36
CA PRO A 316 29.71 -6.70 -14.92
C PRO A 316 28.36 -6.53 -14.21
N CYS A 317 28.32 -6.83 -12.90
CA CYS A 317 27.14 -6.57 -12.07
C CYS A 317 26.85 -5.06 -11.99
N VAL A 318 25.56 -4.70 -12.00
CA VAL A 318 25.10 -3.30 -11.95
C VAL A 318 24.04 -3.15 -10.87
N ALA A 319 24.47 -2.76 -9.67
CA ALA A 319 23.60 -2.30 -8.60
C ALA A 319 23.32 -0.79 -8.77
N SER A 320 22.06 -0.42 -9.00
CA SER A 320 21.69 0.94 -9.37
C SER A 320 21.73 1.91 -8.18
N ASN A 321 21.02 1.58 -7.10
CA ASN A 321 20.82 2.39 -5.90
C ASN A 321 21.79 2.01 -4.75
N PRO A 322 21.85 2.78 -3.63
CA PRO A 322 22.76 2.50 -2.51
C PRO A 322 22.52 1.18 -1.77
N ILE A 323 21.26 0.77 -1.60
CA ILE A 323 20.87 -0.42 -0.82
C ILE A 323 21.37 -1.67 -1.56
N ASP A 324 21.08 -1.78 -2.86
CA ASP A 324 21.61 -2.83 -3.72
C ASP A 324 23.14 -2.85 -3.68
N ARG A 325 23.81 -1.70 -3.84
CA ARG A 325 25.29 -1.62 -3.93
C ARG A 325 26.01 -2.19 -2.71
N CYS A 326 25.40 -2.17 -1.54
CA CYS A 326 25.97 -2.68 -0.30
C CYS A 326 26.12 -4.22 -0.27
N TRP A 327 25.27 -4.98 -0.97
CA TRP A 327 25.27 -6.46 -0.91
C TRP A 327 25.17 -7.17 -2.26
N ARG A 328 24.46 -6.60 -3.24
CA ARG A 328 23.96 -7.30 -4.43
C ARG A 328 25.05 -7.85 -5.33
N CYS A 329 26.09 -7.05 -5.57
CA CYS A 329 27.18 -7.41 -6.48
C CYS A 329 28.25 -8.31 -5.84
N ASP A 330 28.04 -8.77 -4.62
CA ASP A 330 28.89 -9.76 -3.96
C ASP A 330 28.59 -11.17 -4.53
N PRO A 331 29.52 -11.85 -5.22
CA PRO A 331 29.29 -13.21 -5.73
C PRO A 331 29.10 -14.26 -4.61
N HIS A 332 29.52 -13.94 -3.39
CA HIS A 332 29.41 -14.80 -2.19
C HIS A 332 28.28 -14.30 -1.26
N TRP A 333 27.27 -13.62 -1.81
CA TRP A 333 26.06 -13.20 -1.05
C TRP A 333 25.34 -14.37 -0.38
N ALA A 334 25.47 -15.59 -0.94
CA ALA A 334 24.82 -16.81 -0.46
C ALA A 334 25.46 -17.37 0.82
N ASP A 335 26.78 -17.19 0.96
CA ASP A 335 27.55 -17.55 2.15
C ASP A 335 27.42 -16.44 3.21
N ASN A 336 27.49 -15.19 2.75
CA ASN A 336 27.44 -13.98 3.57
C ASN A 336 26.03 -13.38 3.70
N ARG A 337 24.94 -14.18 3.66
CA ARG A 337 23.55 -13.67 3.57
C ARG A 337 23.23 -12.57 4.57
N GLN A 338 23.70 -12.71 5.81
CA GLN A 338 23.42 -11.77 6.91
C GLN A 338 24.05 -10.37 6.70
N LYS A 339 25.00 -10.21 5.76
CA LYS A 339 25.54 -8.91 5.31
C LYS A 339 24.45 -7.96 4.82
N LEU A 340 23.35 -8.48 4.29
CA LEU A 340 22.17 -7.72 3.86
C LEU A 340 21.65 -6.79 4.98
N ALA A 341 21.67 -7.23 6.23
CA ALA A 341 21.22 -6.46 7.38
C ALA A 341 22.17 -5.31 7.81
N ASN A 342 23.25 -5.07 7.05
CA ASN A 342 24.08 -3.86 7.16
C ASN A 342 23.68 -2.78 6.12
N CYS A 343 22.74 -3.08 5.23
CA CYS A 343 22.41 -2.26 4.05
C CYS A 343 21.12 -1.44 4.21
N VAL A 344 20.51 -1.47 5.40
CA VAL A 344 19.25 -0.78 5.68
C VAL A 344 19.48 0.73 5.81
N MET A 345 18.58 1.53 5.25
CA MET A 345 18.69 2.99 5.23
C MET A 345 17.35 3.64 5.61
N GLY A 346 17.36 4.95 5.89
CA GLY A 346 16.15 5.70 6.27
C GLY A 346 15.73 5.48 7.73
N PHE A 347 14.44 5.58 8.02
CA PHE A 347 13.90 5.40 9.38
C PHE A 347 14.20 3.99 9.92
N GLY A 348 14.07 2.94 9.10
CA GLY A 348 14.38 1.56 9.47
C GLY A 348 15.87 1.18 9.56
N ARG A 349 16.82 2.12 9.43
CA ARG A 349 18.28 1.83 9.37
C ARG A 349 18.86 0.98 10.51
N ASN A 350 18.21 0.97 11.68
CA ASN A 350 18.63 0.17 12.85
C ASN A 350 18.16 -1.30 12.78
N THR A 351 17.36 -1.68 11.77
CA THR A 351 16.78 -3.02 11.62
C THR A 351 17.83 -4.06 11.27
N TYR A 352 18.11 -4.98 12.18
CA TYR A 352 19.04 -6.10 11.93
C TYR A 352 18.35 -7.46 11.70
N GLY A 353 17.03 -7.56 11.88
CA GLY A 353 16.27 -8.79 11.66
C GLY A 353 16.80 -9.97 12.48
N GLY A 354 17.07 -11.08 11.81
CA GLY A 354 17.66 -12.29 12.40
C GLY A 354 19.20 -12.35 12.38
N LYS A 355 19.90 -11.23 12.13
CA LYS A 355 21.37 -11.17 12.11
C LYS A 355 21.97 -11.62 13.45
N GLY A 356 23.05 -12.41 13.40
CA GLY A 356 23.63 -13.10 14.57
C GLY A 356 22.87 -14.35 15.01
N GLY A 357 21.65 -14.54 14.50
CA GLY A 357 20.86 -15.75 14.67
C GLY A 357 21.32 -16.90 13.79
N LYS A 358 20.84 -18.11 14.10
CA LYS A 358 21.07 -19.31 13.29
C LYS A 358 20.33 -19.20 11.95
N TYR A 359 20.82 -19.89 10.93
CA TYR A 359 20.03 -20.13 9.72
C TYR A 359 18.92 -21.14 10.01
N TYR A 360 17.70 -20.86 9.55
CA TYR A 360 16.60 -21.82 9.53
C TYR A 360 16.23 -22.12 8.08
N VAL A 361 16.22 -23.39 7.68
CA VAL A 361 15.89 -23.78 6.30
C VAL A 361 14.44 -24.26 6.22
N VAL A 362 13.61 -23.53 5.49
CA VAL A 362 12.26 -23.97 5.13
C VAL A 362 12.37 -25.09 4.08
N THR A 363 11.99 -26.29 4.48
CA THR A 363 11.96 -27.52 3.68
C THR A 363 10.56 -27.94 3.28
N ASP A 364 9.53 -27.36 3.92
CA ASP A 364 8.13 -27.71 3.69
C ASP A 364 7.28 -26.44 3.53
N PRO A 365 6.52 -26.29 2.42
CA PRO A 365 5.59 -25.19 2.23
C PRO A 365 4.24 -25.37 2.94
N SER A 366 4.00 -26.50 3.63
CA SER A 366 2.72 -26.78 4.29
C SER A 366 2.49 -25.90 5.52
N ASP A 367 1.21 -25.67 5.84
CA ASP A 367 0.73 -24.80 6.94
C ASP A 367 -0.45 -25.46 7.66
N ASP A 368 -0.40 -26.79 7.77
CA ASP A 368 -1.55 -27.65 8.07
C ASP A 368 -1.92 -27.70 9.55
N ASP A 369 -0.97 -27.35 10.43
CA ASP A 369 -1.16 -27.24 11.87
C ASP A 369 -0.77 -25.83 12.35
N LEU A 370 -1.79 -25.10 12.82
CA LEU A 370 -1.67 -23.72 13.30
C LEU A 370 -1.22 -23.64 14.77
N LEU A 371 -1.25 -24.76 15.52
CA LEU A 371 -1.02 -24.84 16.96
C LEU A 371 0.28 -25.57 17.31
N ALA A 372 0.67 -26.58 16.54
CA ALA A 372 1.94 -27.28 16.62
C ALA A 372 2.62 -27.35 15.23
N PRO A 373 2.94 -26.18 14.61
CA PRO A 373 3.49 -26.13 13.26
C PRO A 373 4.78 -26.94 13.15
N LYS A 374 4.83 -27.80 12.14
CA LYS A 374 5.88 -28.81 11.93
C LYS A 374 7.25 -28.17 11.68
N PRO A 375 8.35 -28.67 12.28
CA PRO A 375 9.71 -28.25 11.90
C PRO A 375 9.96 -28.44 10.40
N GLY A 376 10.62 -27.45 9.78
CA GLY A 376 10.77 -27.33 8.32
C GLY A 376 9.74 -26.40 7.66
N THR A 377 8.65 -26.03 8.35
CA THR A 377 7.66 -25.06 7.86
C THR A 377 8.03 -23.60 8.19
N LEU A 378 7.47 -22.66 7.42
CA LEU A 378 7.63 -21.23 7.68
C LEU A 378 6.99 -20.80 9.02
N ARG A 379 5.80 -21.33 9.39
CA ARG A 379 5.14 -21.00 10.66
C ARG A 379 5.94 -21.46 11.87
N HIS A 380 6.59 -22.63 11.83
CA HIS A 380 7.51 -23.03 12.88
C HIS A 380 8.69 -22.04 12.99
N ALA A 381 9.28 -21.65 11.85
CA ALA A 381 10.44 -20.77 11.81
C ALA A 381 10.16 -19.38 12.43
N VAL A 382 9.10 -18.70 11.99
CA VAL A 382 8.82 -17.33 12.42
C VAL A 382 8.33 -17.22 13.87
N THR A 383 7.79 -18.31 14.43
CA THR A 383 7.29 -18.35 15.82
C THR A 383 8.39 -18.63 16.86
N ARG A 384 9.62 -18.99 16.47
CA ARG A 384 10.70 -19.27 17.44
C ARG A 384 11.07 -18.04 18.28
N THR A 385 11.46 -18.27 19.52
CA THR A 385 11.94 -17.19 20.43
C THR A 385 13.28 -16.64 19.97
N GLU A 386 14.21 -17.51 19.56
CA GLU A 386 15.57 -17.12 19.18
C GLU A 386 15.62 -16.30 17.86
N PRO A 387 16.64 -15.44 17.67
CA PRO A 387 16.86 -14.78 16.39
C PRO A 387 17.16 -15.79 15.29
N LEU A 388 16.49 -15.65 14.13
CA LEU A 388 16.65 -16.59 13.01
C LEU A 388 16.72 -15.88 11.65
N TRP A 389 17.69 -16.31 10.84
CA TRP A 389 17.77 -15.97 9.42
C TRP A 389 17.13 -17.09 8.59
N ILE A 390 15.87 -16.91 8.25
CA ILE A 390 15.02 -17.90 7.59
C ILE A 390 15.30 -17.86 6.08
N ILE A 391 15.74 -18.99 5.53
CA ILE A 391 16.01 -19.22 4.11
C ILE A 391 15.20 -20.40 3.61
N PHE A 392 15.15 -20.59 2.30
CA PHE A 392 14.36 -21.63 1.66
C PHE A 392 15.27 -22.67 1.00
N SER A 393 14.84 -23.93 0.97
CA SER A 393 15.59 -25.05 0.36
C SER A 393 15.39 -25.18 -1.16
N ARG A 394 14.28 -24.64 -1.67
CA ARG A 394 13.85 -24.69 -3.08
C ARG A 394 12.84 -23.57 -3.34
N SER A 395 12.58 -23.28 -4.61
CA SER A 395 11.42 -22.47 -5.00
C SER A 395 10.12 -23.13 -4.53
N MET A 396 9.20 -22.36 -3.95
CA MET A 396 7.96 -22.88 -3.39
C MET A 396 6.84 -21.82 -3.31
N VAL A 397 5.60 -22.31 -3.35
CA VAL A 397 4.40 -21.53 -3.04
C VAL A 397 3.89 -22.01 -1.69
N ILE A 398 3.73 -21.07 -0.76
CA ILE A 398 3.22 -21.29 0.60
C ILE A 398 1.83 -20.67 0.67
N THR A 399 0.83 -21.49 0.99
CA THR A 399 -0.57 -21.07 1.11
C THR A 399 -0.96 -21.12 2.57
N LEU A 400 -0.88 -19.96 3.22
CA LEU A 400 -1.15 -19.80 4.64
C LEU A 400 -2.64 -20.04 4.93
N GLN A 401 -2.94 -20.94 5.88
CA GLN A 401 -4.32 -21.29 6.19
C GLN A 401 -5.03 -20.20 7.01
N GLN A 402 -4.28 -19.53 7.88
CA GLN A 402 -4.65 -18.34 8.65
C GLN A 402 -3.42 -17.40 8.75
N GLU A 403 -3.58 -16.18 9.28
CA GLU A 403 -2.51 -15.18 9.40
C GLU A 403 -1.15 -15.75 9.85
N LEU A 404 -0.06 -15.40 9.17
CA LEU A 404 1.29 -15.73 9.63
C LEU A 404 1.76 -14.69 10.66
N ILE A 405 1.26 -14.85 11.89
CA ILE A 405 1.74 -14.09 13.06
C ILE A 405 3.13 -14.61 13.45
N MET A 406 4.03 -13.68 13.77
CA MET A 406 5.45 -13.99 14.01
C MET A 406 6.01 -13.36 15.30
N ALA A 407 7.17 -13.85 15.72
CA ALA A 407 8.00 -13.26 16.76
C ALA A 407 9.05 -12.29 16.16
N GLY A 408 9.61 -11.42 17.00
CA GLY A 408 10.66 -10.47 16.61
C GLY A 408 12.05 -11.09 16.35
N ASN A 409 12.99 -10.27 15.93
CA ASN A 409 14.36 -10.64 15.54
C ASN A 409 14.40 -11.73 14.46
N LYS A 410 13.70 -11.51 13.33
CA LYS A 410 13.60 -12.47 12.22
C LYS A 410 14.01 -11.83 10.91
N THR A 411 14.64 -12.62 10.04
CA THR A 411 14.75 -12.31 8.61
C THR A 411 14.08 -13.40 7.81
N ILE A 412 13.21 -13.05 6.86
CA ILE A 412 12.74 -13.93 5.79
C ILE A 412 13.51 -13.54 4.53
N ASP A 413 14.37 -14.42 4.03
CA ASP A 413 15.30 -14.16 2.92
C ASP A 413 15.06 -15.15 1.76
N GLY A 414 14.29 -14.70 0.76
CA GLY A 414 13.94 -15.49 -0.42
C GLY A 414 15.10 -15.73 -1.40
N ARG A 415 16.24 -15.03 -1.28
CA ARG A 415 17.29 -15.04 -2.32
C ARG A 415 17.80 -16.44 -2.64
N GLY A 416 17.95 -16.71 -3.94
CA GLY A 416 18.39 -17.99 -4.49
C GLY A 416 17.25 -18.87 -5.00
N PHE A 417 16.00 -18.59 -4.59
CA PHE A 417 14.82 -19.36 -4.94
C PHE A 417 13.63 -18.45 -5.26
N ASP A 418 12.63 -19.00 -5.94
CA ASP A 418 11.38 -18.27 -6.22
C ASP A 418 10.35 -18.60 -5.13
N VAL A 419 10.12 -17.65 -4.22
CA VAL A 419 9.34 -17.86 -2.99
C VAL A 419 8.08 -17.01 -3.02
N HIS A 420 6.94 -17.67 -2.92
CA HIS A 420 5.62 -17.06 -3.03
C HIS A 420 4.81 -17.33 -1.74
N ILE A 421 4.28 -16.29 -1.12
CA ILE A 421 3.20 -16.37 -0.13
C ILE A 421 1.91 -16.01 -0.87
N ALA A 422 1.03 -16.98 -1.12
CA ALA A 422 -0.09 -16.76 -2.03
C ALA A 422 -1.29 -17.69 -1.83
N HIS A 423 -2.46 -17.24 -2.28
CA HIS A 423 -3.74 -17.98 -2.26
C HIS A 423 -4.25 -18.32 -0.84
N GLY A 424 -3.70 -17.67 0.19
CA GLY A 424 -4.00 -17.87 1.61
C GLY A 424 -4.03 -16.54 2.36
N ALA A 425 -3.80 -16.56 3.68
CA ALA A 425 -3.67 -15.35 4.49
C ALA A 425 -2.35 -14.59 4.26
N GLY A 426 -2.26 -13.37 4.81
CA GLY A 426 -1.07 -12.53 4.80
C GLY A 426 -0.11 -12.76 5.97
N ILE A 427 0.87 -11.85 6.10
CA ILE A 427 1.88 -11.85 7.18
C ILE A 427 1.55 -10.75 8.20
N THR A 428 1.57 -11.08 9.50
CA THR A 428 1.14 -10.16 10.56
C THR A 428 2.28 -9.89 11.55
N ILE A 429 2.89 -8.71 11.41
CA ILE A 429 3.96 -8.18 12.27
C ILE A 429 3.29 -7.37 13.38
N GLN A 430 2.81 -8.05 14.43
CA GLN A 430 2.09 -7.41 15.54
C GLN A 430 2.90 -7.39 16.84
N PHE A 431 3.02 -6.18 17.42
CA PHE A 431 3.72 -5.87 18.68
C PHE A 431 5.09 -6.56 18.81
N ILE A 432 5.98 -6.34 17.84
CA ILE A 432 7.34 -6.88 17.81
C ILE A 432 8.34 -5.87 17.24
N LYS A 433 9.62 -6.19 17.34
CA LYS A 433 10.71 -5.41 16.74
C LYS A 433 11.71 -6.26 15.95
N ASN A 434 12.49 -5.61 15.09
CA ASN A 434 13.57 -6.18 14.29
C ASN A 434 13.09 -7.29 13.34
N VAL A 435 12.38 -6.89 12.28
CA VAL A 435 11.94 -7.82 11.22
C VAL A 435 12.43 -7.36 9.86
N ILE A 436 13.06 -8.27 9.11
CA ILE A 436 13.41 -8.09 7.69
C ILE A 436 12.58 -9.07 6.86
N ILE A 437 11.84 -8.56 5.87
CA ILE A 437 11.18 -9.37 4.84
C ILE A 437 11.82 -9.00 3.50
N HIS A 438 12.61 -9.91 2.92
CA HIS A 438 13.40 -9.63 1.73
C HIS A 438 13.21 -10.67 0.62
N GLY A 439 12.93 -10.18 -0.60
CA GLY A 439 12.99 -10.98 -1.83
C GLY A 439 11.92 -12.05 -1.96
N ILE A 440 10.70 -11.80 -1.48
CA ILE A 440 9.54 -12.71 -1.62
C ILE A 440 8.40 -12.09 -2.43
N LYS A 441 7.56 -12.93 -3.06
CA LYS A 441 6.32 -12.53 -3.74
C LYS A 441 5.14 -12.73 -2.78
N VAL A 442 4.24 -11.75 -2.69
CA VAL A 442 3.03 -11.83 -1.85
C VAL A 442 1.81 -11.39 -2.66
N TYR A 443 0.89 -12.31 -2.99
CA TYR A 443 -0.22 -11.98 -3.89
C TYR A 443 -1.39 -12.97 -3.80
N ASN A 444 -2.57 -12.57 -4.30
CA ASN A 444 -3.81 -13.34 -4.16
C ASN A 444 -4.08 -13.70 -2.69
N ILE A 445 -3.85 -12.72 -1.80
CA ILE A 445 -4.11 -12.90 -0.38
C ILE A 445 -5.61 -12.74 -0.12
N VAL A 446 -6.16 -13.68 0.64
CA VAL A 446 -7.58 -13.81 0.92
C VAL A 446 -7.86 -13.65 2.41
N VAL A 447 -8.98 -13.00 2.70
CA VAL A 447 -9.61 -13.01 4.02
C VAL A 447 -9.78 -14.44 4.54
N LYS A 448 -9.39 -14.68 5.80
CA LYS A 448 -9.63 -15.94 6.53
C LYS A 448 -10.34 -15.64 7.85
N ASP A 449 -11.08 -16.61 8.37
CA ASP A 449 -12.01 -16.39 9.49
C ASP A 449 -11.37 -16.36 10.89
N GLY A 450 -10.04 -16.52 11.00
CA GLY A 450 -9.32 -16.55 12.28
C GLY A 450 -9.41 -17.90 12.98
N GLY A 451 -9.52 -17.89 14.30
CA GLY A 451 -9.49 -19.08 15.17
C GLY A 451 -8.27 -19.08 16.10
N MET A 452 -7.92 -20.24 16.65
CA MET A 452 -6.71 -20.37 17.48
C MET A 452 -5.45 -20.43 16.59
N ILE A 453 -4.50 -19.52 16.79
CA ILE A 453 -3.29 -19.39 15.97
C ILE A 453 -2.06 -19.25 16.86
N ARG A 454 -0.99 -19.99 16.57
CA ARG A 454 0.32 -19.80 17.21
C ARG A 454 1.00 -18.52 16.73
N ASP A 455 1.29 -17.64 17.68
CA ASP A 455 2.01 -16.38 17.49
C ASP A 455 3.47 -16.44 17.99
N SER A 456 3.82 -17.45 18.79
CA SER A 456 5.15 -17.62 19.36
C SER A 456 5.43 -19.06 19.80
N GLU A 457 6.64 -19.32 20.31
CA GLU A 457 7.11 -20.64 20.73
C GLU A 457 6.36 -21.19 21.95
N LYS A 458 5.80 -20.31 22.79
CA LYS A 458 5.10 -20.67 24.03
C LYS A 458 3.64 -20.22 24.09
N HIS A 459 3.17 -19.41 23.13
CA HIS A 459 1.80 -18.89 23.10
C HIS A 459 1.08 -19.15 21.77
N TYR A 460 -0.22 -19.39 21.87
CA TYR A 460 -1.18 -19.38 20.78
C TYR A 460 -2.49 -18.77 21.30
N GLY A 461 -3.01 -17.75 20.61
CA GLY A 461 -4.18 -16.99 21.03
C GLY A 461 -5.37 -17.18 20.09
N PHE A 462 -6.55 -16.72 20.52
CA PHE A 462 -7.68 -16.56 19.61
C PHE A 462 -7.47 -15.32 18.74
N ARG A 463 -7.72 -15.46 17.44
CA ARG A 463 -7.68 -14.39 16.44
C ARG A 463 -9.04 -14.27 15.77
N THR A 464 -9.46 -13.02 15.57
CA THR A 464 -10.61 -12.70 14.74
C THR A 464 -10.32 -12.95 13.26
N LYS A 465 -11.36 -12.84 12.44
CA LYS A 465 -11.27 -12.74 10.98
C LYS A 465 -10.23 -11.69 10.57
N SER A 466 -9.38 -12.03 9.59
CA SER A 466 -8.32 -11.17 9.06
C SER A 466 -8.83 -10.26 7.95
N ASP A 467 -8.36 -9.02 7.89
CA ASP A 467 -8.79 -8.04 6.86
C ASP A 467 -8.33 -8.42 5.44
N GLY A 468 -7.23 -9.17 5.30
CA GLY A 468 -6.77 -9.74 4.02
C GLY A 468 -5.62 -8.97 3.36
N ASP A 469 -4.87 -8.19 4.14
CA ASP A 469 -3.63 -7.52 3.78
C ASP A 469 -2.53 -8.48 3.30
N GLY A 470 -1.63 -7.99 2.44
CA GLY A 470 -0.39 -8.69 2.12
C GLY A 470 0.57 -8.82 3.32
N ILE A 471 0.93 -7.68 3.92
CA ILE A 471 1.76 -7.58 5.12
C ILE A 471 1.17 -6.49 6.03
N SER A 472 0.71 -6.87 7.23
CA SER A 472 0.17 -5.93 8.21
C SER A 472 1.19 -5.68 9.33
N ILE A 473 1.48 -4.41 9.63
CA ILE A 473 2.43 -3.97 10.67
C ILE A 473 1.65 -3.22 11.75
N PHE A 474 1.60 -3.80 12.94
CA PHE A 474 0.73 -3.35 14.03
C PHE A 474 1.55 -3.08 15.28
N GLY A 475 1.58 -1.85 15.76
CA GLY A 475 2.35 -1.41 16.93
C GLY A 475 3.79 -1.92 16.98
N SER A 476 4.51 -1.95 15.87
CA SER A 476 5.83 -2.60 15.73
C SER A 476 6.92 -1.67 15.20
N SER A 477 8.19 -1.93 15.52
CA SER A 477 9.30 -1.04 15.14
C SER A 477 10.58 -1.72 14.65
N ASN A 478 11.42 -0.96 13.95
CA ASN A 478 12.64 -1.45 13.31
C ASN A 478 12.27 -2.58 12.32
N ILE A 479 11.52 -2.20 11.29
CA ILE A 479 10.97 -3.10 10.27
C ILE A 479 11.54 -2.70 8.90
N TRP A 480 11.99 -3.68 8.12
CA TRP A 480 12.47 -3.48 6.76
C TRP A 480 11.81 -4.47 5.79
N ILE A 481 11.12 -3.93 4.79
CA ILE A 481 10.51 -4.71 3.71
C ILE A 481 11.26 -4.34 2.42
N ASP A 482 11.89 -5.31 1.77
CA ASP A 482 12.85 -5.06 0.68
C ASP A 482 12.71 -6.05 -0.49
N HIS A 483 12.83 -5.56 -1.73
CA HIS A 483 12.73 -6.40 -2.95
C HIS A 483 11.47 -7.30 -3.01
N VAL A 484 10.38 -6.93 -2.34
CA VAL A 484 9.10 -7.66 -2.41
C VAL A 484 8.39 -7.41 -3.74
N SER A 485 7.57 -8.35 -4.17
CA SER A 485 6.66 -8.15 -5.33
C SER A 485 5.23 -8.48 -4.94
N MET A 486 4.37 -7.45 -4.96
CA MET A 486 3.06 -7.53 -4.32
C MET A 486 1.95 -7.06 -5.26
N ARG A 487 0.81 -7.74 -5.22
CA ARG A 487 -0.39 -7.44 -6.02
C ARG A 487 -1.63 -8.18 -5.53
N ASN A 488 -2.82 -7.69 -5.86
CA ASN A 488 -4.08 -8.44 -5.72
C ASN A 488 -4.27 -9.13 -4.35
N CYS A 489 -4.04 -8.41 -3.24
CA CYS A 489 -4.53 -8.79 -1.92
C CYS A 489 -6.00 -8.35 -1.78
N SER A 490 -6.69 -8.77 -0.70
CA SER A 490 -8.13 -8.50 -0.54
C SER A 490 -8.44 -7.10 -0.02
N ASP A 491 -7.65 -6.58 0.92
CA ASP A 491 -7.74 -5.19 1.40
C ASP A 491 -6.47 -4.39 1.01
N GLY A 492 -5.44 -4.27 1.84
CA GLY A 492 -4.18 -3.58 1.52
C GLY A 492 -3.05 -4.46 0.96
N LEU A 493 -1.96 -3.87 0.45
CA LEU A 493 -0.68 -4.61 0.24
C LEU A 493 0.23 -4.52 1.47
N ILE A 494 0.54 -3.31 1.95
CA ILE A 494 1.34 -3.10 3.17
C ILE A 494 0.72 -2.00 4.02
N ASP A 495 0.16 -2.40 5.15
CA ASP A 495 -0.44 -1.48 6.13
C ASP A 495 0.45 -1.36 7.38
N ALA A 496 0.56 -0.14 7.92
CA ALA A 496 1.34 0.14 9.12
C ALA A 496 0.58 1.06 10.07
N ILE A 497 0.22 0.56 11.26
CA ILE A 497 -0.77 1.19 12.14
C ILE A 497 -0.40 1.08 13.62
N MET A 498 -1.18 1.73 14.49
CA MET A 498 -1.16 1.58 15.95
C MET A 498 0.20 1.94 16.60
N GLY A 499 0.83 3.02 16.13
CA GLY A 499 2.11 3.53 16.64
C GLY A 499 3.35 2.82 16.07
N SER A 500 3.20 2.05 14.99
CA SER A 500 4.34 1.42 14.30
C SER A 500 5.32 2.47 13.76
N THR A 501 6.63 2.27 13.91
CA THR A 501 7.64 3.29 13.58
C THR A 501 9.03 2.72 13.26
N ALA A 502 9.99 3.57 12.87
CA ALA A 502 11.30 3.16 12.38
C ALA A 502 11.19 2.09 11.26
N ILE A 503 10.44 2.41 10.20
CA ILE A 503 10.17 1.49 9.09
C ILE A 503 10.86 1.96 7.80
N THR A 504 11.39 1.02 7.03
CA THR A 504 11.78 1.25 5.63
C THR A 504 11.11 0.23 4.72
N ILE A 505 10.53 0.70 3.62
CA ILE A 505 9.98 -0.11 2.53
C ILE A 505 10.76 0.27 1.27
N SER A 506 11.60 -0.64 0.77
CA SER A 506 12.52 -0.36 -0.33
C SER A 506 12.48 -1.38 -1.47
N ASN A 507 12.87 -0.93 -2.67
CA ASN A 507 13.03 -1.78 -3.85
C ASN A 507 11.80 -2.64 -4.19
N GLY A 508 10.61 -2.32 -3.68
CA GLY A 508 9.40 -3.12 -3.89
C GLY A 508 8.76 -2.84 -5.25
N HIS A 509 8.14 -3.86 -5.84
CA HIS A 509 7.36 -3.71 -7.08
C HIS A 509 5.89 -4.03 -6.83
N TYR A 510 5.04 -3.03 -7.07
CA TYR A 510 3.61 -3.05 -6.73
C TYR A 510 2.78 -2.90 -8.00
N THR A 511 1.78 -3.75 -8.20
CA THR A 511 0.89 -3.76 -9.38
C THR A 511 -0.50 -4.29 -9.05
N ASP A 512 -1.44 -4.14 -9.98
CA ASP A 512 -2.70 -4.90 -10.04
C ASP A 512 -3.46 -4.93 -8.68
N HIS A 513 -3.73 -3.75 -8.09
CA HIS A 513 -4.32 -3.62 -6.76
C HIS A 513 -4.91 -2.20 -6.48
N ASN A 514 -5.91 -2.11 -5.60
CA ASN A 514 -6.59 -0.85 -5.27
C ASN A 514 -5.83 -0.03 -4.22
N GLU A 515 -5.61 -0.60 -3.03
CA GLU A 515 -5.33 0.14 -1.79
C GLU A 515 -3.89 -0.12 -1.33
N VAL A 516 -2.90 0.40 -2.06
CA VAL A 516 -1.52 -0.12 -2.01
C VAL A 516 -0.85 -0.06 -0.63
N MET A 517 -0.90 1.06 0.09
CA MET A 517 -0.28 1.22 1.42
C MET A 517 -1.06 2.22 2.30
N LEU A 518 -1.59 1.79 3.45
CA LEU A 518 -2.18 2.67 4.46
C LEU A 518 -1.29 2.80 5.70
N PHE A 519 -0.96 4.04 6.06
CA PHE A 519 -0.13 4.38 7.21
C PHE A 519 -0.97 5.15 8.24
N GLY A 520 -1.35 4.45 9.31
CA GLY A 520 -2.34 4.84 10.31
C GLY A 520 -3.77 4.57 9.85
N ALA A 521 -4.50 3.70 10.56
CA ALA A 521 -5.84 3.24 10.18
C ALA A 521 -6.96 4.24 10.53
N SER A 522 -6.79 5.01 11.60
CA SER A 522 -7.86 5.84 12.19
C SER A 522 -7.54 7.33 12.16
N ASP A 523 -8.56 8.14 11.86
CA ASP A 523 -8.63 9.58 11.99
C ASP A 523 -8.79 10.05 13.46
N SER A 524 -8.91 9.16 14.45
CA SER A 524 -8.94 9.47 15.89
C SER A 524 -7.73 8.96 16.68
N TYR A 525 -7.06 7.89 16.23
CA TYR A 525 -5.92 7.30 16.95
C TYR A 525 -4.65 8.15 16.89
N THR A 526 -4.50 9.08 17.84
CA THR A 526 -3.36 10.02 17.86
C THR A 526 -2.00 9.39 18.20
N GLY A 527 -1.95 8.10 18.56
CA GLY A 527 -0.70 7.37 18.79
C GLY A 527 0.16 7.23 17.51
N ASP A 528 -0.45 7.28 16.33
CA ASP A 528 0.27 7.25 15.04
C ASP A 528 1.13 8.51 14.79
N LYS A 529 1.12 9.52 15.68
CA LYS A 529 2.07 10.65 15.64
C LYS A 529 3.54 10.23 15.71
N ILE A 530 3.86 9.12 16.38
CA ILE A 530 5.24 8.60 16.41
C ILE A 530 5.63 7.82 15.16
N MET A 531 4.72 7.63 14.19
CA MET A 531 4.99 6.83 13.00
C MET A 531 6.01 7.51 12.09
N GLN A 532 7.04 6.76 11.70
CA GLN A 532 8.12 7.23 10.85
C GLN A 532 8.51 6.17 9.81
N ILE A 533 8.30 6.48 8.53
CA ILE A 533 8.41 5.52 7.41
C ILE A 533 9.23 6.09 6.26
N THR A 534 10.16 5.31 5.70
CA THR A 534 10.88 5.63 4.45
C THR A 534 10.39 4.74 3.31
N LEU A 535 9.91 5.33 2.22
CA LEU A 535 9.64 4.66 0.95
C LEU A 535 10.78 4.98 -0.02
N ALA A 536 11.60 4.00 -0.39
CA ALA A 536 12.79 4.23 -1.22
C ALA A 536 12.92 3.28 -2.42
N PHE A 537 13.15 3.83 -3.61
CA PHE A 537 13.43 3.06 -4.84
C PHE A 537 12.33 2.04 -5.25
N ASN A 538 11.11 2.20 -4.75
CA ASN A 538 9.98 1.35 -5.13
C ASN A 538 9.50 1.68 -6.56
N HIS A 539 8.93 0.70 -7.26
CA HIS A 539 8.25 0.89 -8.53
C HIS A 539 6.75 0.58 -8.36
N TYR A 540 5.94 1.62 -8.51
CA TYR A 540 4.49 1.52 -8.63
C TYR A 540 4.13 1.39 -10.11
N GLY A 541 3.86 0.15 -10.50
CA GLY A 541 3.61 -0.28 -11.86
C GLY A 541 2.18 -0.02 -12.32
N LYS A 542 1.72 -0.86 -13.25
CA LYS A 542 0.35 -0.86 -13.80
C LYS A 542 -0.72 -1.12 -12.72
N ARG A 543 -1.87 -0.47 -12.87
CA ARG A 543 -3.12 -0.78 -12.15
C ARG A 543 -2.97 -0.74 -10.62
N CYS A 544 -2.24 0.25 -10.13
CA CYS A 544 -2.28 0.65 -8.72
C CYS A 544 -3.27 1.81 -8.63
N VAL A 545 -4.42 1.65 -7.98
CA VAL A 545 -5.45 2.70 -8.05
C VAL A 545 -5.07 3.91 -7.19
N GLN A 546 -4.74 3.67 -5.92
CA GLN A 546 -4.53 4.71 -4.92
C GLN A 546 -3.59 4.27 -3.77
N ARG A 547 -3.40 5.17 -2.79
CA ARG A 547 -2.65 4.95 -1.54
C ARG A 547 -1.18 4.51 -1.75
N MET A 548 -0.34 5.33 -2.36
CA MET A 548 1.10 5.06 -2.57
C MET A 548 2.03 6.14 -1.94
N PRO A 549 1.85 6.52 -0.65
CA PRO A 549 0.97 5.92 0.36
C PRO A 549 -0.32 6.74 0.58
N ARG A 550 -1.21 6.26 1.46
CA ARG A 550 -2.15 7.11 2.21
C ARG A 550 -1.74 7.14 3.68
N ALA A 551 -1.45 8.32 4.23
CA ALA A 551 -0.92 8.47 5.58
C ALA A 551 -1.82 9.28 6.53
N ARG A 552 -1.59 9.12 7.85
CA ARG A 552 -2.18 9.91 8.93
C ARG A 552 -1.15 10.23 10.01
N TYR A 553 -1.23 11.43 10.59
CA TYR A 553 -0.39 11.96 11.70
C TYR A 553 1.13 11.97 11.52
N GLY A 554 1.75 10.81 11.27
CA GLY A 554 3.20 10.61 11.29
C GLY A 554 3.94 11.19 10.09
N PHE A 555 5.22 10.84 10.02
CA PHE A 555 6.17 11.32 9.02
C PHE A 555 6.47 10.24 7.97
N VAL A 556 6.35 10.58 6.68
CA VAL A 556 6.79 9.72 5.59
C VAL A 556 7.80 10.44 4.69
N HIS A 557 9.00 9.86 4.59
CA HIS A 557 9.99 10.24 3.59
C HIS A 557 9.79 9.36 2.35
N ILE A 558 9.46 9.99 1.22
CA ILE A 558 9.17 9.32 -0.04
C ILE A 558 10.30 9.73 -1.00
N VAL A 559 11.24 8.83 -1.29
CA VAL A 559 12.49 9.17 -1.99
C VAL A 559 12.81 8.26 -3.20
N ASN A 560 13.06 8.88 -4.35
CA ASN A 560 13.46 8.20 -5.60
C ASN A 560 12.59 6.98 -6.02
N ASN A 561 11.28 7.00 -5.79
CA ASN A 561 10.33 5.98 -6.26
C ASN A 561 9.79 6.34 -7.66
N ASP A 562 9.48 5.33 -8.49
CA ASP A 562 8.90 5.49 -9.83
C ASP A 562 7.40 5.19 -9.82
N TYR A 563 6.58 6.16 -10.20
CA TYR A 563 5.13 6.10 -10.24
C TYR A 563 4.68 6.17 -11.68
N THR A 564 4.23 5.04 -12.24
CA THR A 564 4.05 4.93 -13.69
C THR A 564 2.60 4.90 -14.17
N HIS A 565 1.66 4.42 -13.35
CA HIS A 565 0.26 4.21 -13.74
C HIS A 565 -0.70 4.22 -12.52
N TRP A 566 -0.75 5.31 -11.76
CA TRP A 566 -1.83 5.45 -10.77
C TRP A 566 -3.17 5.72 -11.47
N GLU A 567 -4.30 5.27 -10.90
CA GLU A 567 -5.61 5.44 -11.56
C GLU A 567 -6.48 6.54 -10.93
N MET A 568 -6.29 6.82 -9.63
CA MET A 568 -6.98 7.91 -8.91
C MET A 568 -6.00 8.98 -8.39
N TYR A 569 -5.07 8.61 -7.51
CA TYR A 569 -4.01 9.47 -6.99
C TYR A 569 -2.79 8.65 -6.57
N ALA A 570 -1.63 9.28 -6.36
CA ALA A 570 -0.42 8.60 -5.88
C ALA A 570 -0.26 8.77 -4.35
N ILE A 571 -0.07 10.00 -3.87
CA ILE A 571 0.28 10.31 -2.47
C ILE A 571 -0.91 10.99 -1.79
N GLY A 572 -1.35 10.52 -0.63
CA GLY A 572 -2.49 11.12 0.06
C GLY A 572 -2.52 10.95 1.58
N GLY A 573 -3.58 11.43 2.21
CA GLY A 573 -3.73 11.34 3.66
C GLY A 573 -4.83 12.21 4.28
N SER A 574 -5.11 11.94 5.56
CA SER A 574 -6.00 12.73 6.44
C SER A 574 -5.30 12.97 7.79
N LYS A 575 -5.76 13.95 8.59
CA LYS A 575 -5.19 14.30 9.92
C LYS A 575 -3.68 14.61 9.93
N ASN A 576 -3.26 15.57 9.11
CA ASN A 576 -1.95 16.24 9.17
C ASN A 576 -0.72 15.29 9.21
N PRO A 577 -0.55 14.36 8.26
CA PRO A 577 0.71 13.65 8.10
C PRO A 577 1.77 14.59 7.49
N THR A 578 3.03 14.41 7.85
CA THR A 578 4.16 15.10 7.19
C THR A 578 4.66 14.24 6.04
N LEU A 579 4.53 14.74 4.80
CA LEU A 579 4.86 14.00 3.57
C LEU A 579 5.94 14.72 2.78
N ILE A 580 7.15 14.16 2.77
CA ILE A 580 8.30 14.73 2.07
C ILE A 580 8.61 13.87 0.84
N SER A 581 8.20 14.35 -0.34
CA SER A 581 8.53 13.79 -1.65
C SER A 581 9.86 14.39 -2.14
N GLU A 582 10.91 13.57 -2.23
CA GLU A 582 12.20 13.99 -2.77
C GLU A 582 12.68 13.13 -3.95
N GLY A 583 12.87 13.75 -5.11
CA GLY A 583 13.46 13.13 -6.29
C GLY A 583 12.68 11.96 -6.86
N ASN A 584 11.39 11.84 -6.60
CA ASN A 584 10.54 10.80 -7.18
C ASN A 584 10.24 11.11 -8.65
N ARG A 585 9.64 10.16 -9.34
CA ARG A 585 9.28 10.29 -10.75
C ARG A 585 7.84 9.89 -10.95
N PHE A 586 7.05 10.78 -11.57
CA PHE A 586 5.60 10.61 -11.70
C PHE A 586 5.17 10.76 -13.15
N ILE A 587 4.77 9.65 -13.78
CA ILE A 587 4.07 9.63 -15.06
C ILE A 587 2.58 9.56 -14.77
N ALA A 588 1.86 10.66 -14.97
CA ALA A 588 0.41 10.64 -14.79
C ALA A 588 -0.28 9.71 -15.80
N PRO A 589 -1.41 9.07 -15.42
CA PRO A 589 -2.24 8.30 -16.35
C PRO A 589 -2.76 9.18 -17.51
N PRO A 590 -3.24 8.59 -18.61
CA PRO A 590 -3.96 9.33 -19.65
C PRO A 590 -5.22 10.06 -19.14
N ASN A 591 -5.83 9.58 -18.05
CA ASN A 591 -6.99 10.20 -17.40
C ASN A 591 -6.71 11.66 -17.00
N ARG A 592 -7.48 12.61 -17.55
CA ARG A 592 -7.35 14.04 -17.25
C ARG A 592 -7.71 14.43 -15.81
N PHE A 593 -8.46 13.58 -15.11
CA PHE A 593 -8.91 13.83 -13.73
C PHE A 593 -7.96 13.26 -12.67
N ALA A 594 -7.00 12.40 -13.06
CA ALA A 594 -5.99 11.80 -12.17
C ALA A 594 -4.59 12.39 -12.43
N LYS A 595 -4.51 13.68 -12.78
CA LYS A 595 -3.25 14.40 -13.02
C LYS A 595 -2.60 14.93 -11.75
N GLU A 596 -3.40 15.21 -10.71
CA GLU A 596 -2.85 15.52 -9.39
C GLU A 596 -2.23 14.25 -8.79
N ILE A 597 -0.99 14.37 -8.34
CA ILE A 597 -0.25 13.33 -7.60
C ILE A 597 -0.82 13.22 -6.18
N THR A 598 -1.17 14.36 -5.60
CA THR A 598 -1.62 14.53 -4.23
C THR A 598 -3.13 14.32 -4.03
N LYS A 599 -3.53 13.86 -2.84
CA LYS A 599 -4.93 13.78 -2.41
C LYS A 599 -5.08 14.00 -0.90
N ARG A 600 -5.61 15.15 -0.49
CA ARG A 600 -6.04 15.37 0.91
C ARG A 600 -7.45 14.83 1.10
N GLU A 601 -7.64 13.97 2.08
CA GLU A 601 -8.94 13.35 2.35
C GLU A 601 -9.72 14.06 3.45
N TYR A 602 -11.04 14.17 3.23
CA TYR A 602 -12.05 14.66 4.18
C TYR A 602 -11.73 15.98 4.92
N THR A 603 -10.90 16.84 4.31
CA THR A 603 -10.36 18.05 4.96
C THR A 603 -10.48 19.27 4.05
N GLU A 604 -10.92 20.40 4.60
CA GLU A 604 -10.99 21.68 3.89
C GLU A 604 -9.60 22.27 3.59
N GLU A 605 -9.48 22.99 2.47
CA GLU A 605 -8.25 23.67 2.05
C GLU A 605 -7.70 24.66 3.07
N LYS A 606 -8.58 25.33 3.84
CA LYS A 606 -8.20 26.22 4.94
C LYS A 606 -7.46 25.52 6.10
N ILE A 607 -7.53 24.19 6.18
CA ILE A 607 -6.91 23.37 7.22
C ILE A 607 -5.68 22.64 6.68
N TRP A 608 -5.79 22.01 5.50
CA TRP A 608 -4.65 21.25 4.97
C TRP A 608 -3.53 22.11 4.38
N LYS A 609 -3.77 23.41 4.13
CA LYS A 609 -2.71 24.35 3.71
C LYS A 609 -1.55 24.46 4.70
N ASP A 610 -1.77 24.17 5.97
CA ASP A 610 -0.72 24.19 6.99
C ASP A 610 0.03 22.84 7.09
N TRP A 611 -0.47 21.77 6.47
CA TRP A 611 0.14 20.44 6.54
C TRP A 611 1.44 20.38 5.74
N GLN A 612 2.51 19.85 6.34
CA GLN A 612 3.86 19.80 5.76
C GLN A 612 3.96 18.78 4.61
N TRP A 613 3.44 19.12 3.42
CA TRP A 613 3.49 18.28 2.22
C TRP A 613 4.36 18.95 1.16
N ARG A 614 5.53 18.38 0.90
CA ARG A 614 6.55 19.01 0.07
C ARG A 614 7.03 18.11 -1.06
N SER A 615 7.38 18.76 -2.16
CA SER A 615 7.98 18.18 -3.35
C SER A 615 9.31 18.90 -3.60
N ILE A 616 10.37 18.12 -3.80
CA ILE A 616 11.75 18.60 -3.92
C ILE A 616 12.43 17.75 -5.01
N ASN A 617 12.88 18.36 -6.11
CA ASN A 617 13.59 17.70 -7.22
C ASN A 617 12.85 16.54 -7.94
N ASP A 618 11.54 16.38 -7.71
CA ASP A 618 10.70 15.39 -8.41
C ASP A 618 10.65 15.63 -9.94
N GLU A 619 10.51 14.56 -10.73
CA GLU A 619 10.22 14.63 -12.17
C GLU A 619 8.72 14.40 -12.43
N TYR A 620 8.10 15.31 -13.19
CA TYR A 620 6.68 15.25 -13.56
C TYR A 620 6.51 15.05 -15.08
N LEU A 621 5.80 14.00 -15.46
CA LEU A 621 5.60 13.55 -16.84
C LEU A 621 4.11 13.35 -17.14
N ASN A 622 3.73 13.48 -18.42
CA ASN A 622 2.34 13.42 -18.89
C ASN A 622 1.38 14.40 -18.16
N GLY A 623 1.88 15.58 -17.76
CA GLY A 623 1.07 16.58 -17.05
C GLY A 623 0.73 16.24 -15.60
N ALA A 624 1.54 15.38 -14.94
CA ALA A 624 1.48 15.20 -13.49
C ALA A 624 1.80 16.52 -12.76
N PHE A 625 1.21 16.74 -11.58
CA PHE A 625 1.57 17.87 -10.70
C PHE A 625 1.31 17.55 -9.22
N PHE A 626 2.06 18.19 -8.32
CA PHE A 626 1.96 18.04 -6.87
C PHE A 626 1.54 19.38 -6.25
N ILE A 627 0.40 19.43 -5.55
CA ILE A 627 0.01 20.62 -4.79
C ILE A 627 0.77 20.59 -3.45
N GLN A 628 1.62 21.59 -3.17
CA GLN A 628 2.39 21.67 -1.93
C GLN A 628 1.64 22.44 -0.81
N SER A 629 2.02 22.19 0.45
CA SER A 629 1.46 22.87 1.63
C SER A 629 2.47 22.94 2.80
N GLY A 630 2.13 23.68 3.86
CA GLY A 630 2.99 23.95 5.01
C GLY A 630 4.12 24.95 4.72
N PRO A 631 5.00 25.27 5.69
CA PRO A 631 6.16 26.14 5.45
C PRO A 631 7.19 25.50 4.50
N GLU A 632 8.03 26.34 3.88
CA GLU A 632 9.13 25.89 3.02
C GLU A 632 10.32 25.42 3.85
N LEU A 633 10.94 24.30 3.45
CA LEU A 633 12.16 23.77 4.06
C LEU A 633 13.40 24.56 3.57
N LYS A 634 13.48 25.83 3.98
CA LYS A 634 14.54 26.79 3.60
C LYS A 634 15.88 26.40 4.22
N ASN A 635 15.90 26.23 5.54
CA ASN A 635 17.01 25.60 6.24
C ASN A 635 16.84 24.09 6.07
N ARG A 636 17.48 23.51 5.05
CA ARG A 636 17.60 22.06 4.92
C ARG A 636 18.54 21.56 6.02
N PRO A 637 18.08 20.77 7.01
CA PRO A 637 18.96 20.24 8.07
C PRO A 637 19.85 19.10 7.55
N PHE A 638 19.71 18.76 6.28
CA PHE A 638 20.38 17.65 5.62
C PHE A 638 21.88 17.90 5.48
N SER A 639 22.63 17.46 6.50
CA SER A 639 24.10 17.36 6.43
C SER A 639 24.52 16.27 5.42
N THR A 640 25.81 16.00 5.27
CA THR A 640 26.36 15.03 4.30
C THR A 640 26.76 13.67 4.88
N LYS A 641 26.19 13.23 6.03
CA LYS A 641 26.57 11.98 6.73
C LYS A 641 25.54 10.83 6.98
N ASP A 642 24.20 10.99 7.11
CA ASP A 642 23.22 9.88 7.43
C ASP A 642 21.82 9.78 6.67
N MET A 643 21.72 9.76 5.31
CA MET A 643 20.48 9.86 4.45
C MET A 643 20.50 8.79 3.36
N ILE A 644 19.34 8.54 2.75
CA ILE A 644 19.24 8.38 1.28
C ILE A 644 19.13 9.78 0.68
N THR A 645 20.21 10.34 0.11
CA THR A 645 20.13 11.65 -0.56
C THR A 645 19.54 11.44 -1.96
N ALA A 646 18.44 12.13 -2.25
CA ALA A 646 17.76 11.95 -3.51
C ALA A 646 18.63 12.35 -4.70
N LYS A 647 18.59 11.55 -5.77
CA LYS A 647 18.90 12.07 -7.12
C LYS A 647 17.68 12.80 -7.69
N PRO A 648 17.84 13.70 -8.69
CA PRO A 648 16.71 14.23 -9.43
C PRO A 648 15.85 13.11 -10.04
N GLY A 649 14.53 13.34 -10.17
CA GLY A 649 13.58 12.33 -10.66
C GLY A 649 13.97 11.65 -11.98
N THR A 650 14.69 12.35 -12.86
CA THR A 650 15.23 11.83 -14.12
C THR A 650 16.13 10.59 -13.98
N TYR A 651 16.74 10.35 -12.81
CA TYR A 651 17.54 9.15 -12.52
C TYR A 651 16.73 7.96 -12.00
N VAL A 652 15.48 8.16 -11.61
CA VAL A 652 14.67 7.14 -10.91
C VAL A 652 14.52 5.87 -11.74
N GLY A 653 14.24 5.98 -13.05
CA GLY A 653 14.13 4.80 -13.93
C GLY A 653 15.44 3.99 -14.08
N GLN A 654 16.58 4.51 -13.62
CA GLN A 654 17.80 3.73 -13.41
C GLN A 654 17.85 3.14 -11.99
N LEU A 655 17.51 3.93 -10.96
CA LEU A 655 17.53 3.53 -9.55
C LEU A 655 16.58 2.35 -9.27
N THR A 656 15.33 2.43 -9.75
CA THR A 656 14.25 1.45 -9.54
C THR A 656 14.25 0.30 -10.55
N ARG A 657 15.22 0.27 -11.48
CA ARG A 657 15.31 -0.68 -12.61
C ARG A 657 15.14 -2.15 -12.24
N TYR A 658 15.49 -2.50 -11.00
CA TYR A 658 15.45 -3.86 -10.47
C TYR A 658 14.55 -3.99 -9.24
N ALA A 659 13.56 -3.10 -9.08
CA ALA A 659 12.52 -3.25 -8.07
C ALA A 659 11.76 -4.57 -8.25
N GLY A 660 11.32 -5.16 -7.14
CA GLY A 660 10.75 -6.50 -7.08
C GLY A 660 11.77 -7.60 -6.77
N VAL A 661 11.29 -8.84 -6.78
CA VAL A 661 12.09 -10.02 -6.40
C VAL A 661 13.19 -10.26 -7.43
N LEU A 662 14.43 -10.33 -6.94
CA LEU A 662 15.59 -10.56 -7.77
C LEU A 662 15.84 -12.06 -8.03
N PRO A 663 16.19 -12.46 -9.28
CA PRO A 663 16.50 -13.84 -9.61
C PRO A 663 17.94 -14.22 -9.23
N CYS A 664 18.31 -14.02 -7.96
CA CYS A 664 19.66 -14.30 -7.44
C CYS A 664 20.05 -15.76 -7.66
N ARG A 665 21.32 -16.03 -7.96
CA ARG A 665 21.88 -17.38 -8.12
C ARG A 665 23.09 -17.55 -7.21
N ILE A 666 23.20 -18.72 -6.57
CA ILE A 666 24.33 -19.04 -5.69
C ILE A 666 25.62 -19.10 -6.53
N GLY A 667 26.73 -18.56 -6.00
CA GLY A 667 28.00 -18.44 -6.71
C GLY A 667 28.05 -17.36 -7.80
N HIS A 668 27.04 -16.50 -7.89
CA HIS A 668 26.96 -15.38 -8.83
C HIS A 668 26.44 -14.10 -8.14
N PRO A 669 26.84 -12.91 -8.60
CA PRO A 669 26.17 -11.66 -8.24
C PRO A 669 24.68 -11.70 -8.58
N CYS A 670 23.87 -10.94 -7.85
CA CYS A 670 22.42 -10.82 -8.07
C CYS A 670 22.04 -9.60 -8.93
#